data_AF-A0A7G8FTA6-F1
#
_entry.id   AF-A0A7G8FTA6-F1
#
_cell.length_a   1.000
_cell.length_b   1.000
_cell.length_c   1.000
_cell.angle_alpha   90.00
_cell.angle_beta   90.00
_cell.angle_gamma   90.00
#
_symmetry.space_group_name_H-M   'P 1'
#
loop_
_entity.id
_entity.type
_entity.pdbx_description
1 polymer ?
#
loop_
_entity_poly.entity_id
_entity_poly.type
_entity_poly.pdbx_seq_one_letter_code
_entity_poly.pdbx_strand_id
1 'polypeptide(L)'
;MSSFAWSDYVSADGSGLNTDALLEDFKNSSGITDLTETDLEIFRSTVEATVWSYPLEETHRYFNLNTITQAPRNQLFKPDFAASWLNKNSAPAPNASLLYMTSWLDLSKRGEDSANELILQLPANPDGNYYVLAVLDSYINTIGSFGPRDPLAGADDAPQYVLLAGPNSIHYGSDKSATITDDQGGQTTMPVLQVDTPRAWITARINTNTLDPTAMAATRTFINGDKDEVGTGFQLTTLDQFKRDGTVPYAKPITQSTSSDAAFDAFGAVPTLSKDQPNPAKEFFTQVSRALALNPVPAQQSRDPGHTPPPYQVWIDNQNVLQNASREYQPPSALGTARKDQLNRRFETIGLNLDTGFTQPSSWTDREKEMFDASYLFTLKFLSKATDALVKGQEGTNNGWSISNKNVGVYPNDWESWLVRAGVAVEGAAANIPNDAVYPTTEIDAQGNALTSTYTYRIALPKRSTTTDSGNPVELYGPAKGFWAYTIYQPNPGNNYQPFLIENAIRNTSYSPINATAKLTIDGKLRTKTPGNWNSGTAKGTALLTGKSQSDIAVEGLDPDTIYYVKDVTELGSETETDEDDELLLTLASEYQPDYGSNGIAIGGQGSPGEAIQLSGPRGSTLSFGWINPVAQLGSNQQKGISSDEITLQTESDGSINLSLSNLAPQSNLQNWLPTPLVTGSGSSDLEAASAFQVMARFYWPTSDISDGAKSILANPKSSDVYAPPAVERQGLNRIHTWDLLSSAAEAQVKSSDPSFGSTSPLDTPSPYSSEVVGALIDLTILPDALDGEVATVNYSYSRNADYDNQLFFYAIDDITGTINGLSPGDRGYLKEAWSQRLEADTPIVADRDATREGTIELTAGQLYAPIVMTGNAQMFTAYDNANARDYRHFNLISKSSFGFEDQIGGGDDHDRNDGIFTVTSIDL
;
A
#
# COMPACT_ATOMS: atom_id res chain seq x y z
N MET A 1 16.36 20.01 6.86
CA MET A 1 16.57 19.20 5.63
C MET A 1 15.86 19.93 4.48
N SER A 2 16.38 19.85 3.25
CA SER A 2 15.87 20.57 2.08
C SER A 2 14.36 20.41 1.83
N SER A 3 13.70 21.49 1.40
CA SER A 3 12.27 21.62 1.10
C SER A 3 11.99 21.68 -0.41
N PHE A 4 12.85 21.09 -1.25
CA PHE A 4 12.75 21.20 -2.70
C PHE A 4 11.43 20.67 -3.24
N ALA A 5 10.85 21.44 -4.17
CA ALA A 5 9.78 20.94 -5.00
C ALA A 5 10.38 19.95 -6.01
N TRP A 6 9.56 19.03 -6.52
CA TRP A 6 10.01 18.06 -7.52
C TRP A 6 10.73 18.71 -8.73
N SER A 7 10.28 19.90 -9.14
CA SER A 7 10.86 20.66 -10.25
C SER A 7 12.30 21.12 -10.03
N ASP A 8 12.77 21.14 -8.78
CA ASP A 8 14.09 21.68 -8.44
C ASP A 8 15.21 20.65 -8.63
N TYR A 9 14.88 19.37 -8.80
CA TYR A 9 15.84 18.26 -8.90
C TYR A 9 16.50 18.11 -10.28
N VAL A 10 15.90 18.67 -11.33
CA VAL A 10 16.42 18.67 -12.70
C VAL A 10 16.90 20.07 -13.04
N SER A 11 17.98 20.20 -13.83
CA SER A 11 18.45 21.51 -14.27
C SER A 11 17.38 22.22 -15.10
N ALA A 12 17.33 23.56 -15.04
CA ALA A 12 16.31 24.34 -15.73
C ALA A 12 16.31 24.16 -17.26
N ASP A 13 17.44 23.75 -17.85
CA ASP A 13 17.58 23.43 -19.27
C ASP A 13 17.34 21.94 -19.60
N GLY A 14 17.03 21.11 -18.59
CA GLY A 14 16.81 19.67 -18.72
C GLY A 14 18.07 18.87 -19.10
N SER A 15 19.25 19.48 -19.07
CA SER A 15 20.49 18.85 -19.56
C SER A 15 21.12 17.86 -18.57
N GLY A 16 20.71 17.90 -17.29
CA GLY A 16 21.23 17.08 -16.19
C GLY A 16 20.37 17.16 -14.93
N LEU A 17 20.84 16.52 -13.86
CA LEU A 17 20.30 16.77 -12.51
C LEU A 17 20.82 18.13 -12.01
N ASN A 18 20.06 18.78 -11.14
CA ASN A 18 20.48 20.00 -10.47
C ASN A 18 21.49 19.70 -9.35
N THR A 19 22.66 19.22 -9.73
CA THR A 19 23.70 18.75 -8.80
C THR A 19 24.21 19.86 -7.89
N ASP A 20 24.15 21.12 -8.32
CA ASP A 20 24.52 22.27 -7.48
C ASP A 20 23.52 22.46 -6.33
N ALA A 21 22.22 22.26 -6.57
CA ALA A 21 21.20 22.28 -5.53
C ALA A 21 21.32 21.06 -4.59
N LEU A 22 21.66 19.89 -5.13
CA LEU A 22 21.85 18.65 -4.36
C LEU A 22 23.13 18.64 -3.51
N LEU A 23 24.12 19.47 -3.86
CA LEU A 23 25.44 19.47 -3.22
C LEU A 23 25.35 19.82 -1.73
N GLU A 24 24.43 20.70 -1.35
CA GLU A 24 24.26 21.09 0.06
C GLU A 24 23.68 19.94 0.90
N ASP A 25 22.69 19.22 0.37
CA ASP A 25 22.15 18.03 1.03
C ASP A 25 23.21 16.91 1.12
N PHE A 26 24.05 16.78 0.10
CA PHE A 26 25.19 15.87 0.12
C PHE A 26 26.17 16.22 1.23
N LYS A 27 26.61 17.48 1.34
CA LYS A 27 27.53 17.94 2.39
C LYS A 27 26.96 17.69 3.78
N ASN A 28 25.67 17.99 3.97
CA ASN A 28 24.99 17.80 5.25
C ASN A 28 24.83 16.33 5.62
N SER A 29 24.59 15.45 4.64
CA SER A 29 24.38 14.02 4.91
C SER A 29 25.67 13.20 5.01
N SER A 30 26.74 13.61 4.32
CA SER A 30 28.03 12.93 4.32
C SER A 30 29.02 13.50 5.35
N GLY A 31 28.88 14.77 5.74
CA GLY A 31 29.86 15.51 6.53
C GLY A 31 31.09 15.97 5.75
N ILE A 32 31.19 15.66 4.45
CA ILE A 32 32.31 16.04 3.58
C ILE A 32 32.06 17.45 3.05
N THR A 33 32.80 18.44 3.55
CA THR A 33 32.56 19.86 3.24
C THR A 33 33.68 20.51 2.43
N ASP A 34 34.89 19.96 2.45
CA ASP A 34 36.10 20.50 1.84
C ASP A 34 36.34 19.98 0.40
N LEU A 35 35.35 20.13 -0.47
CA LEU A 35 35.35 19.49 -1.79
C LEU A 35 36.34 20.12 -2.79
N THR A 36 37.14 19.27 -3.42
CA THR A 36 37.99 19.62 -4.58
C THR A 36 37.21 19.52 -5.89
N GLU A 37 37.77 20.01 -7.00
CA GLU A 37 37.13 19.86 -8.32
C GLU A 37 36.94 18.38 -8.70
N THR A 38 37.92 17.54 -8.40
CA THR A 38 37.82 16.09 -8.63
C THR A 38 36.72 15.45 -7.77
N ASP A 39 36.55 15.89 -6.50
CA ASP A 39 35.45 15.40 -5.67
C ASP A 39 34.09 15.78 -6.27
N LEU A 40 33.96 16.99 -6.83
CA LEU A 40 32.73 17.44 -7.50
C LEU A 40 32.45 16.67 -8.79
N GLU A 41 33.48 16.32 -9.56
CA GLU A 41 33.34 15.47 -10.75
C GLU A 41 32.87 14.05 -10.38
N ILE A 42 33.46 13.45 -9.34
CA ILE A 42 33.03 12.15 -8.81
C ILE A 42 31.59 12.22 -8.32
N PHE A 43 31.23 13.25 -7.55
CA PHE A 43 29.85 13.45 -7.09
C PHE A 43 28.86 13.49 -8.25
N ARG A 44 29.06 14.40 -9.20
CA ARG A 44 28.16 14.59 -10.35
C ARG A 44 28.04 13.31 -11.17
N SER A 45 29.17 12.70 -11.52
CA SER A 45 29.21 11.47 -12.30
C SER A 45 28.53 10.31 -11.57
N THR A 46 28.70 10.19 -10.25
CA THR A 46 28.10 9.11 -9.46
C THR A 46 26.59 9.27 -9.36
N VAL A 47 26.11 10.47 -8.99
CA VAL A 47 24.67 10.74 -8.85
C VAL A 47 23.95 10.50 -10.18
N GLU A 48 24.46 11.08 -11.26
CA GLU A 48 23.85 10.94 -12.59
C GLU A 48 23.91 9.49 -13.11
N ALA A 49 25.02 8.78 -12.90
CA ALA A 49 25.14 7.37 -13.31
C ALA A 49 24.22 6.46 -12.51
N THR A 50 24.14 6.63 -11.20
CA THR A 50 23.26 5.85 -10.33
C THR A 50 21.80 6.07 -10.70
N VAL A 51 21.34 7.31 -10.88
CA VAL A 51 19.95 7.60 -11.31
C VAL A 51 19.65 6.94 -12.65
N TRP A 52 20.55 7.03 -13.63
CA TRP A 52 20.33 6.44 -14.95
C TRP A 52 20.27 4.90 -14.90
N SER A 53 21.18 4.26 -14.15
CA SER A 53 21.38 2.80 -14.15
C SER A 53 20.60 2.05 -13.08
N TYR A 54 19.99 2.72 -12.10
CA TYR A 54 19.28 2.07 -10.99
C TYR A 54 18.23 1.03 -11.47
N PRO A 55 17.31 1.36 -12.41
CA PRO A 55 16.34 0.36 -12.88
C PRO A 55 16.96 -0.87 -13.55
N LEU A 56 18.09 -0.70 -14.24
CA LEU A 56 18.80 -1.80 -14.91
C LEU A 56 19.49 -2.73 -13.88
N GLU A 57 20.00 -2.15 -12.80
CA GLU A 57 20.58 -2.93 -11.69
C GLU A 57 19.49 -3.67 -10.91
N GLU A 58 18.36 -3.02 -10.64
CA GLU A 58 17.23 -3.61 -9.93
C GLU A 58 16.66 -4.82 -10.68
N THR A 59 16.42 -4.69 -11.99
CA THR A 59 15.94 -5.83 -12.80
C THR A 59 16.96 -6.96 -12.85
N HIS A 60 18.27 -6.66 -12.83
CA HIS A 60 19.31 -7.69 -12.72
C HIS A 60 19.22 -8.44 -11.39
N ARG A 61 19.12 -7.74 -10.27
CA ARG A 61 18.94 -8.31 -8.93
C ARG A 61 17.70 -9.18 -8.86
N TYR A 62 16.53 -8.64 -9.20
CA TYR A 62 15.27 -9.37 -9.09
C TYR A 62 15.15 -10.52 -10.08
N PHE A 63 15.73 -10.42 -11.28
CA PHE A 63 15.85 -11.58 -12.17
C PHE A 63 16.59 -12.74 -11.47
N ASN A 64 17.73 -12.48 -10.84
CA ASN A 64 18.52 -13.53 -10.18
C ASN A 64 17.85 -14.04 -8.90
N LEU A 65 17.20 -13.17 -8.13
CA LEU A 65 16.46 -13.55 -6.92
C LEU A 65 15.23 -14.39 -7.25
N ASN A 66 14.31 -13.84 -8.04
CA ASN A 66 12.98 -14.43 -8.22
C ASN A 66 13.02 -15.67 -9.11
N THR A 67 14.06 -15.83 -9.95
CA THR A 67 14.24 -17.09 -10.69
C THR A 67 14.68 -18.26 -9.81
N ILE A 68 15.09 -17.99 -8.57
CA ILE A 68 15.38 -18.97 -7.52
C ILE A 68 14.18 -19.10 -6.58
N THR A 69 13.66 -17.98 -6.07
CA THR A 69 12.67 -17.96 -4.97
C THR A 69 11.23 -18.07 -5.44
N GLN A 70 10.90 -17.70 -6.68
CA GLN A 70 9.51 -17.71 -7.18
C GLN A 70 9.33 -18.79 -8.26
N ALA A 71 9.76 -18.52 -9.49
CA ALA A 71 9.62 -19.45 -10.61
C ALA A 71 10.85 -19.38 -11.51
N PRO A 72 11.33 -20.52 -12.05
CA PRO A 72 12.43 -20.51 -13.01
C PRO A 72 12.17 -19.55 -14.18
N ARG A 73 13.25 -18.99 -14.76
CA ARG A 73 13.13 -18.16 -15.97
C ARG A 73 12.31 -18.85 -17.06
N ASN A 74 11.50 -18.09 -17.78
CA ASN A 74 10.55 -18.55 -18.79
C ASN A 74 9.42 -19.45 -18.24
N GLN A 75 9.08 -19.30 -16.96
CA GLN A 75 7.88 -19.88 -16.34
C GLN A 75 7.09 -18.82 -15.59
N LEU A 76 5.78 -19.04 -15.43
CA LEU A 76 4.89 -18.12 -14.74
C LEU A 76 4.84 -18.46 -13.24
N PHE A 77 5.09 -17.47 -12.40
CA PHE A 77 4.72 -17.48 -10.99
C PHE A 77 3.29 -16.95 -10.85
N LYS A 78 2.39 -17.75 -10.28
CA LYS A 78 0.94 -17.52 -10.21
C LYS A 78 0.49 -17.61 -8.74
N PRO A 79 0.85 -16.65 -7.88
CA PRO A 79 0.45 -16.66 -6.49
C PRO A 79 -1.08 -16.73 -6.36
N ASP A 80 -1.55 -17.61 -5.50
CA ASP A 80 -2.96 -17.82 -5.19
C ASP A 80 -3.45 -16.89 -4.07
N PHE A 81 -2.56 -16.21 -3.35
CA PHE A 81 -2.93 -15.28 -2.29
C PHE A 81 -3.07 -13.85 -2.80
N ALA A 82 -4.00 -13.12 -2.19
CA ALA A 82 -4.09 -11.68 -2.34
C ALA A 82 -3.08 -10.98 -1.44
N ALA A 83 -2.86 -9.72 -1.78
CA ALA A 83 -2.17 -8.74 -0.98
C ALA A 83 -2.89 -8.61 0.41
N SER A 84 -2.23 -8.86 1.56
CA SER A 84 -2.83 -8.78 2.91
C SER A 84 -1.89 -8.26 4.01
N TRP A 85 -2.44 -7.87 5.18
CA TRP A 85 -1.72 -7.26 6.32
C TRP A 85 -0.53 -8.09 6.88
N LEU A 86 -0.53 -9.41 6.67
CA LEU A 86 0.52 -10.32 7.15
C LEU A 86 1.64 -10.58 6.14
N ASN A 87 1.63 -9.93 4.97
CA ASN A 87 2.62 -10.21 3.93
C ASN A 87 3.97 -9.53 4.27
N LYS A 88 4.97 -10.33 4.69
CA LYS A 88 6.31 -9.85 5.11
C LYS A 88 7.10 -9.07 4.05
N ASN A 89 6.90 -9.38 2.75
CA ASN A 89 7.78 -8.93 1.66
C ASN A 89 7.02 -8.65 0.36
N SER A 90 5.92 -7.89 0.39
CA SER A 90 5.27 -7.53 -0.87
C SER A 90 6.06 -6.50 -1.66
N ALA A 91 5.68 -6.34 -2.93
CA ALA A 91 5.95 -5.11 -3.65
C ALA A 91 5.55 -3.90 -2.78
N PRO A 92 6.20 -2.74 -2.96
CA PRO A 92 5.70 -1.49 -2.40
C PRO A 92 4.34 -1.11 -3.02
N ALA A 93 3.49 -0.45 -2.24
CA ALA A 93 2.16 0.03 -2.58
C ALA A 93 1.18 -0.97 -3.29
N PRO A 94 1.02 -2.25 -2.84
CA PRO A 94 0.24 -3.25 -3.58
C PRO A 94 -1.25 -2.91 -3.70
N ASN A 95 -1.96 -3.59 -4.60
CA ASN A 95 -3.38 -3.38 -4.81
C ASN A 95 -4.17 -4.55 -4.22
N ALA A 96 -5.07 -4.26 -3.29
CA ALA A 96 -5.92 -5.27 -2.66
C ALA A 96 -7.15 -5.69 -3.50
N SER A 97 -7.20 -5.38 -4.80
CA SER A 97 -8.26 -5.81 -5.75
C SER A 97 -7.67 -6.67 -6.87
N LEU A 98 -6.42 -7.12 -6.73
CA LEU A 98 -5.71 -7.84 -7.77
C LEU A 98 -5.17 -9.16 -7.26
N LEU A 99 -5.20 -10.16 -8.14
CA LEU A 99 -4.22 -11.24 -8.12
C LEU A 99 -3.08 -10.87 -9.08
N TYR A 100 -1.86 -11.12 -8.63
CA TYR A 100 -0.66 -10.85 -9.40
C TYR A 100 -0.17 -12.11 -10.09
N MET A 101 0.42 -11.97 -11.27
CA MET A 101 1.17 -13.03 -11.94
C MET A 101 2.43 -12.43 -12.55
N THR A 102 3.54 -13.16 -12.54
CA THR A 102 4.80 -12.65 -13.05
C THR A 102 5.65 -13.72 -13.73
N SER A 103 6.55 -13.30 -14.63
CA SER A 103 7.58 -14.17 -15.20
C SER A 103 8.82 -13.38 -15.59
N TRP A 104 9.99 -13.89 -15.25
CA TRP A 104 11.25 -13.39 -15.79
C TRP A 104 11.59 -14.12 -17.09
N LEU A 105 11.76 -13.35 -18.17
CA LEU A 105 12.02 -13.86 -19.50
C LEU A 105 13.53 -13.82 -19.81
N ASP A 106 14.00 -14.86 -20.48
CA ASP A 106 15.35 -14.95 -21.04
C ASP A 106 15.23 -15.32 -22.51
N LEU A 107 15.30 -14.32 -23.38
CA LEU A 107 15.26 -14.36 -24.84
C LEU A 107 16.67 -14.30 -25.46
N SER A 108 17.71 -14.62 -24.68
CA SER A 108 19.09 -14.61 -25.15
C SER A 108 19.34 -15.67 -26.25
N LYS A 109 20.42 -15.49 -27.02
CA LYS A 109 20.85 -16.43 -28.05
C LYS A 109 21.16 -17.81 -27.46
N ARG A 110 20.75 -18.87 -28.16
CA ARG A 110 21.08 -20.27 -27.87
C ARG A 110 22.08 -20.80 -28.90
N GLY A 111 23.33 -20.37 -28.80
CA GLY A 111 24.37 -20.71 -29.79
C GLY A 111 24.43 -19.71 -30.95
N GLU A 112 25.12 -20.07 -32.04
CA GLU A 112 25.43 -19.13 -33.13
C GLU A 112 24.20 -18.76 -33.99
N ASP A 113 23.24 -19.69 -34.17
CA ASP A 113 22.17 -19.57 -35.17
C ASP A 113 20.72 -19.61 -34.63
N SER A 114 20.50 -19.65 -33.31
CA SER A 114 19.13 -19.68 -32.77
C SER A 114 18.90 -18.70 -31.61
N ALA A 115 17.76 -18.02 -31.63
CA ALA A 115 17.27 -17.18 -30.55
C ALA A 115 16.35 -17.99 -29.62
N ASN A 116 16.33 -17.67 -28.32
CA ASN A 116 15.34 -18.25 -27.43
C ASN A 116 14.02 -17.48 -27.55
N GLU A 117 13.15 -17.90 -28.46
CA GLU A 117 11.82 -17.29 -28.61
C GLU A 117 10.79 -18.00 -27.73
N LEU A 118 9.82 -17.23 -27.22
CA LEU A 118 8.77 -17.75 -26.35
C LEU A 118 7.39 -17.52 -26.96
N ILE A 119 6.45 -18.39 -26.61
CA ILE A 119 5.03 -18.25 -26.93
C ILE A 119 4.30 -17.99 -25.62
N LEU A 120 3.69 -16.81 -25.52
CA LEU A 120 2.76 -16.43 -24.46
C LEU A 120 1.34 -16.81 -24.90
N GLN A 121 0.66 -17.62 -24.09
CA GLN A 121 -0.77 -17.90 -24.22
C GLN A 121 -1.56 -17.00 -23.27
N LEU A 122 -2.54 -16.28 -23.82
CA LEU A 122 -3.61 -15.65 -23.06
C LEU A 122 -4.87 -16.53 -23.17
N PRO A 123 -5.59 -16.78 -22.07
CA PRO A 123 -6.82 -17.57 -22.11
C PRO A 123 -7.93 -16.85 -22.89
N ALA A 124 -8.90 -17.63 -23.40
CA ALA A 124 -10.17 -17.07 -23.84
C ALA A 124 -10.86 -16.34 -22.67
N ASN A 125 -11.52 -15.22 -22.93
CA ASN A 125 -12.11 -14.36 -21.89
C ASN A 125 -13.61 -14.03 -22.12
N PRO A 126 -14.48 -15.04 -22.28
CA PRO A 126 -15.90 -14.83 -22.57
C PRO A 126 -16.66 -14.09 -21.45
N ASP A 127 -16.15 -14.17 -20.21
CA ASP A 127 -16.75 -13.54 -19.03
C ASP A 127 -16.27 -12.09 -18.82
N GLY A 128 -15.40 -11.57 -19.70
CA GLY A 128 -14.95 -10.17 -19.64
C GLY A 128 -14.09 -9.85 -18.42
N ASN A 129 -13.31 -10.81 -17.88
CA ASN A 129 -12.40 -10.58 -16.76
C ASN A 129 -11.43 -9.44 -17.11
N TYR A 130 -11.35 -8.42 -16.25
CA TYR A 130 -10.39 -7.35 -16.44
C TYR A 130 -9.00 -7.79 -15.99
N TYR A 131 -8.02 -7.67 -16.88
CA TYR A 131 -6.61 -7.82 -16.55
C TYR A 131 -5.75 -6.89 -17.40
N VAL A 132 -4.55 -6.60 -16.91
CA VAL A 132 -3.46 -6.07 -17.70
C VAL A 132 -2.25 -6.98 -17.52
N LEU A 133 -1.69 -7.44 -18.64
CA LEU A 133 -0.41 -8.15 -18.71
C LEU A 133 0.57 -7.23 -19.44
N ALA A 134 1.49 -6.63 -18.69
CA ALA A 134 2.56 -5.80 -19.21
C ALA A 134 3.83 -6.63 -19.39
N VAL A 135 4.52 -6.42 -20.51
CA VAL A 135 5.87 -6.91 -20.75
C VAL A 135 6.81 -5.71 -20.68
N LEU A 136 7.79 -5.78 -19.78
CA LEU A 136 8.78 -4.75 -19.54
C LEU A 136 10.15 -5.21 -20.06
N ASP A 137 10.92 -4.28 -20.61
CA ASP A 137 12.33 -4.52 -20.90
C ASP A 137 13.19 -4.44 -19.63
N SER A 138 14.48 -4.79 -19.73
CA SER A 138 15.40 -4.75 -18.58
C SER A 138 15.66 -3.33 -18.03
N TYR A 139 15.18 -2.27 -18.69
CA TYR A 139 15.30 -0.89 -18.22
C TYR A 139 14.00 -0.37 -17.60
N ILE A 140 13.04 -1.26 -17.31
CA ILE A 140 11.74 -0.98 -16.67
C ILE A 140 10.71 -0.29 -17.56
N ASN A 141 10.95 -0.21 -18.87
CA ASN A 141 9.98 0.35 -19.79
C ASN A 141 8.98 -0.71 -20.22
N THR A 142 7.69 -0.38 -20.20
CA THR A 142 6.64 -1.20 -20.79
C THR A 142 6.78 -1.17 -22.31
N ILE A 143 6.92 -2.34 -22.91
CA ILE A 143 7.06 -2.55 -24.36
C ILE A 143 5.86 -3.29 -24.94
N GLY A 144 5.10 -3.99 -24.10
CA GLY A 144 3.88 -4.68 -24.49
C GLY A 144 2.81 -4.56 -23.41
N SER A 145 1.54 -4.41 -23.79
CA SER A 145 0.40 -4.45 -22.88
C SER A 145 -0.74 -5.23 -23.53
N PHE A 146 -1.23 -6.26 -22.82
CA PHE A 146 -2.34 -7.10 -23.25
C PHE A 146 -3.45 -7.08 -22.22
N GLY A 147 -4.70 -7.10 -22.68
CA GLY A 147 -5.88 -7.14 -21.84
C GLY A 147 -7.13 -6.67 -22.59
N PRO A 148 -8.28 -6.59 -21.90
CA PRO A 148 -9.55 -6.19 -22.52
C PRO A 148 -9.60 -4.76 -23.06
N ARG A 149 -8.62 -3.91 -22.73
CA ARG A 149 -8.51 -2.56 -23.30
C ARG A 149 -8.31 -2.59 -24.82
N ASP A 150 -7.40 -3.44 -25.27
CA ASP A 150 -7.05 -3.65 -26.69
C ASP A 150 -6.98 -5.17 -26.96
N PRO A 151 -8.12 -5.88 -26.99
CA PRO A 151 -8.12 -7.33 -27.10
C PRO A 151 -7.61 -7.78 -28.47
N LEU A 152 -6.87 -8.89 -28.47
CA LEU A 152 -6.51 -9.58 -29.71
C LEU A 152 -7.77 -10.18 -30.37
N ALA A 153 -7.72 -10.40 -31.69
CA ALA A 153 -8.88 -10.87 -32.43
C ALA A 153 -9.35 -12.26 -31.96
N GLY A 154 -10.63 -12.38 -31.59
CA GLY A 154 -11.21 -13.63 -31.09
C GLY A 154 -10.87 -13.96 -29.64
N ALA A 155 -10.47 -12.96 -28.84
CA ALA A 155 -10.10 -13.14 -27.43
C ALA A 155 -11.20 -13.77 -26.56
N ASP A 156 -12.47 -13.68 -26.94
CA ASP A 156 -13.57 -14.26 -26.18
C ASP A 156 -13.79 -15.75 -26.50
N ASP A 157 -13.40 -16.18 -27.71
CA ASP A 157 -13.77 -17.49 -28.25
C ASP A 157 -12.66 -18.55 -28.13
N ALA A 158 -11.39 -18.12 -28.09
CA ALA A 158 -10.24 -19.03 -28.16
C ALA A 158 -8.99 -18.43 -27.47
N PRO A 159 -8.06 -19.30 -27.00
CA PRO A 159 -6.76 -18.83 -26.55
C PRO A 159 -6.04 -18.02 -27.61
N GLN A 160 -5.33 -17.00 -27.16
CA GLN A 160 -4.51 -16.14 -28.00
C GLN A 160 -3.05 -16.51 -27.79
N TYR A 161 -2.31 -16.69 -28.89
CA TYR A 161 -0.86 -16.92 -28.85
C TYR A 161 -0.13 -15.66 -29.29
N VAL A 162 0.93 -15.29 -28.56
CA VAL A 162 1.82 -14.17 -28.90
C VAL A 162 3.25 -14.67 -28.95
N LEU A 163 3.94 -14.46 -30.06
CA LEU A 163 5.37 -14.73 -30.18
C LEU A 163 6.16 -13.59 -29.52
N LEU A 164 6.94 -13.89 -28.50
CA LEU A 164 7.87 -12.97 -27.87
C LEU A 164 9.25 -13.08 -28.54
N ALA A 165 9.61 -12.07 -29.32
CA ALA A 165 10.84 -12.05 -30.12
C ALA A 165 11.86 -11.08 -29.51
N GLY A 166 12.95 -11.62 -28.95
CA GLY A 166 14.09 -10.81 -28.46
C GLY A 166 14.97 -10.26 -29.59
N PRO A 167 15.98 -9.43 -29.31
CA PRO A 167 16.74 -8.67 -30.32
C PRO A 167 17.52 -9.52 -31.33
N ASN A 168 17.71 -10.80 -31.02
CA ASN A 168 18.44 -11.75 -31.84
C ASN A 168 17.52 -12.68 -32.66
N SER A 169 16.21 -12.57 -32.48
CA SER A 169 15.22 -13.34 -33.23
C SER A 169 15.16 -12.88 -34.69
N ILE A 170 14.92 -13.82 -35.61
CA ILE A 170 14.60 -13.52 -37.01
C ILE A 170 13.23 -12.83 -37.18
N HIS A 171 12.39 -12.90 -36.15
CA HIS A 171 11.08 -12.27 -36.07
C HIS A 171 11.14 -10.89 -35.37
N TYR A 172 12.29 -10.50 -34.81
CA TYR A 172 12.49 -9.13 -34.32
C TYR A 172 12.46 -8.14 -35.49
N GLY A 173 11.71 -7.04 -35.35
CA GLY A 173 11.40 -6.12 -36.47
C GLY A 173 10.25 -6.58 -37.38
N SER A 174 9.63 -7.74 -37.14
CA SER A 174 8.41 -8.18 -37.84
C SER A 174 7.17 -7.65 -37.10
N ASP A 175 6.60 -6.55 -37.58
CA ASP A 175 5.61 -5.77 -36.81
C ASP A 175 4.17 -6.26 -36.90
N LYS A 176 3.93 -7.45 -37.45
CA LYS A 176 2.56 -7.87 -37.81
C LYS A 176 2.21 -9.23 -37.25
N SER A 177 2.90 -10.27 -37.69
CA SER A 177 2.65 -11.64 -37.28
C SER A 177 3.77 -12.56 -37.76
N ALA A 178 3.84 -13.76 -37.17
CA ALA A 178 4.64 -14.86 -37.65
C ALA A 178 3.72 -16.07 -37.88
N THR A 179 3.92 -16.77 -39.00
CA THR A 179 3.30 -18.07 -39.25
C THR A 179 4.28 -19.16 -38.85
N ILE A 180 3.97 -19.85 -37.77
CA ILE A 180 4.75 -20.96 -37.25
C ILE A 180 4.17 -22.25 -37.83
N THR A 181 5.03 -23.08 -38.41
CA THR A 181 4.65 -24.44 -38.84
C THR A 181 5.17 -25.43 -37.81
N ASP A 182 4.29 -26.26 -37.27
CA ASP A 182 4.65 -27.34 -36.34
C ASP A 182 5.21 -28.57 -37.08
N ASP A 183 5.78 -29.51 -36.34
CA ASP A 183 6.41 -30.74 -36.85
C ASP A 183 5.40 -31.67 -37.54
N GLN A 184 4.11 -31.46 -37.33
CA GLN A 184 3.01 -32.21 -37.92
C GLN A 184 2.48 -31.53 -39.19
N GLY A 185 3.01 -30.35 -39.54
CA GLY A 185 2.64 -29.54 -40.70
C GLY A 185 1.47 -28.58 -40.46
N GLY A 186 0.96 -28.47 -39.23
CA GLY A 186 -0.02 -27.48 -38.84
C GLY A 186 0.58 -26.08 -38.85
N GLN A 187 -0.22 -25.07 -39.21
CA GLN A 187 0.23 -23.69 -39.29
C GLN A 187 -0.58 -22.80 -38.36
N THR A 188 0.12 -22.09 -37.47
CA THR A 188 -0.47 -21.11 -36.56
C THR A 188 0.12 -19.74 -36.86
N THR A 189 -0.75 -18.78 -37.21
CA THR A 189 -0.35 -17.38 -37.35
C THR A 189 -0.63 -16.65 -36.05
N MET A 190 0.39 -16.00 -35.50
CA MET A 190 0.29 -15.28 -34.23
C MET A 190 0.91 -13.88 -34.31
N PRO A 191 0.39 -12.89 -33.56
CA PRO A 191 1.06 -11.60 -33.37
C PRO A 191 2.46 -11.78 -32.80
N VAL A 192 3.35 -10.82 -33.12
CA VAL A 192 4.72 -10.78 -32.61
C VAL A 192 4.86 -9.55 -31.72
N LEU A 193 5.25 -9.77 -30.47
CA LEU A 193 5.74 -8.70 -29.61
C LEU A 193 7.26 -8.62 -29.74
N GLN A 194 7.76 -7.44 -30.09
CA GLN A 194 9.19 -7.17 -30.09
C GLN A 194 9.64 -6.82 -28.69
N VAL A 195 10.66 -7.54 -28.22
CA VAL A 195 11.28 -7.34 -26.92
C VAL A 195 12.69 -6.81 -27.12
N ASP A 196 12.92 -5.57 -26.72
CA ASP A 196 14.12 -4.82 -27.09
C ASP A 196 15.38 -5.19 -26.32
N THR A 197 15.25 -6.00 -25.26
CA THR A 197 16.37 -6.52 -24.48
C THR A 197 16.31 -8.05 -24.39
N PRO A 198 17.46 -8.75 -24.29
CA PRO A 198 17.48 -10.21 -24.15
C PRO A 198 16.78 -10.74 -22.89
N ARG A 199 16.72 -9.97 -21.80
CA ARG A 199 15.91 -10.31 -20.63
C ARG A 199 14.78 -9.32 -20.47
N ALA A 200 13.63 -9.81 -20.06
CA ALA A 200 12.44 -9.01 -19.90
C ALA A 200 11.62 -9.53 -18.71
N TRP A 201 10.58 -8.79 -18.36
CA TRP A 201 9.75 -9.08 -17.20
C TRP A 201 8.28 -9.00 -17.57
N ILE A 202 7.53 -10.07 -17.34
CA ILE A 202 6.07 -10.05 -17.37
C ILE A 202 5.56 -9.66 -15.99
N THR A 203 4.70 -8.64 -15.95
CA THR A 203 3.87 -8.33 -14.80
C THR A 203 2.41 -8.37 -15.22
N ALA A 204 1.59 -9.09 -14.47
CA ALA A 204 0.17 -9.18 -14.72
C ALA A 204 -0.63 -8.86 -13.46
N ARG A 205 -1.72 -8.15 -13.68
CA ARG A 205 -2.64 -7.63 -12.67
C ARG A 205 -4.04 -8.02 -13.09
N ILE A 206 -4.63 -8.99 -12.40
CA ILE A 206 -5.94 -9.56 -12.74
C ILE A 206 -6.95 -9.09 -11.69
N ASN A 207 -7.99 -8.38 -12.11
CA ASN A 207 -9.01 -7.85 -11.21
C ASN A 207 -9.78 -8.98 -10.53
N THR A 208 -10.02 -8.84 -9.23
CA THR A 208 -10.88 -9.71 -8.46
C THR A 208 -11.47 -8.97 -7.27
N ASN A 209 -12.66 -9.39 -6.84
CA ASN A 209 -13.18 -8.97 -5.54
C ASN A 209 -12.53 -9.84 -4.45
N THR A 210 -11.49 -9.33 -3.81
CA THR A 210 -10.78 -10.01 -2.71
C THR A 210 -11.60 -10.17 -1.43
N LEU A 211 -12.74 -9.49 -1.35
CA LEU A 211 -13.72 -9.60 -0.28
C LEU A 211 -14.81 -10.65 -0.61
N ASP A 212 -14.72 -11.32 -1.77
CA ASP A 212 -15.58 -12.41 -2.20
C ASP A 212 -14.75 -13.67 -2.52
N PRO A 213 -14.78 -14.69 -1.64
CA PRO A 213 -14.06 -15.94 -1.86
C PRO A 213 -14.42 -16.65 -3.18
N THR A 214 -15.66 -16.50 -3.65
CA THR A 214 -16.13 -17.13 -4.90
C THR A 214 -15.52 -16.42 -6.10
N ALA A 215 -15.52 -15.09 -6.10
CA ALA A 215 -14.88 -14.29 -7.16
C ALA A 215 -13.37 -14.57 -7.22
N MET A 216 -12.70 -14.67 -6.07
CA MET A 216 -11.29 -15.05 -6.01
C MET A 216 -11.02 -16.43 -6.59
N ALA A 217 -11.84 -17.43 -6.24
CA ALA A 217 -11.71 -18.79 -6.78
C ALA A 217 -11.90 -18.82 -8.30
N ALA A 218 -12.92 -18.14 -8.83
CA ALA A 218 -13.14 -18.02 -10.28
C ALA A 218 -11.95 -17.35 -11.00
N THR A 219 -11.40 -16.30 -10.40
CA THR A 219 -10.23 -15.59 -10.94
C THR A 219 -9.00 -16.51 -10.98
N ARG A 220 -8.77 -17.33 -9.93
CA ARG A 220 -7.67 -18.31 -9.93
C ARG A 220 -7.84 -19.36 -11.01
N THR A 221 -9.05 -19.86 -11.23
CA THR A 221 -9.34 -20.80 -12.32
C THR A 221 -9.01 -20.17 -13.68
N PHE A 222 -9.43 -18.93 -13.91
CA PHE A 222 -9.09 -18.16 -15.11
C PHE A 222 -7.58 -17.99 -15.29
N ILE A 223 -6.83 -17.75 -14.21
CA ILE A 223 -5.37 -17.61 -14.25
C ILE A 223 -4.66 -18.95 -14.54
N ASN A 224 -5.09 -20.01 -13.87
CA ASN A 224 -4.38 -21.28 -13.81
C ASN A 224 -4.67 -22.17 -15.02
N GLY A 225 -5.91 -22.17 -15.52
CA GLY A 225 -6.39 -23.14 -16.50
C GLY A 225 -6.52 -24.55 -15.94
N ASP A 226 -6.93 -25.47 -16.79
CA ASP A 226 -7.14 -26.89 -16.50
C ASP A 226 -6.14 -27.74 -17.31
N LYS A 227 -5.57 -28.77 -16.67
CA LYS A 227 -4.64 -29.72 -17.30
C LYS A 227 -5.31 -30.57 -18.37
N ASP A 228 -6.62 -30.81 -18.25
CA ASP A 228 -7.41 -31.64 -19.15
C ASP A 228 -8.05 -30.83 -20.28
N GLU A 229 -7.95 -29.50 -20.24
CA GLU A 229 -8.47 -28.57 -21.25
C GLU A 229 -7.35 -27.70 -21.86
N VAL A 230 -6.83 -28.13 -23.02
CA VAL A 230 -5.80 -27.41 -23.77
C VAL A 230 -6.29 -26.01 -24.13
N GLY A 231 -5.41 -25.00 -23.98
CA GLY A 231 -5.73 -23.62 -24.32
C GLY A 231 -6.39 -22.82 -23.20
N THR A 232 -6.49 -23.37 -22.00
CA THR A 232 -7.00 -22.65 -20.82
C THR A 232 -5.86 -22.08 -19.97
N GLY A 233 -6.17 -21.01 -19.23
CA GLY A 233 -5.21 -20.29 -18.39
C GLY A 233 -4.14 -19.52 -19.15
N PHE A 234 -3.38 -18.70 -18.42
CA PHE A 234 -2.17 -18.08 -18.95
C PHE A 234 -1.04 -19.11 -18.98
N GLN A 235 -0.38 -19.32 -20.11
CA GLN A 235 0.70 -20.29 -20.24
C GLN A 235 1.90 -19.67 -20.96
N LEU A 236 3.09 -20.20 -20.72
CA LEU A 236 4.32 -19.74 -21.35
C LEU A 236 5.17 -20.95 -21.76
N THR A 237 5.61 -20.99 -23.01
CA THR A 237 6.47 -22.07 -23.52
C THR A 237 7.52 -21.54 -24.51
N THR A 238 8.49 -22.36 -24.87
CA THR A 238 9.45 -22.04 -25.93
C THR A 238 8.86 -22.29 -27.31
N LEU A 239 9.28 -21.52 -28.32
CA LEU A 239 8.87 -21.75 -29.72
C LEU A 239 9.23 -23.17 -30.20
N ASP A 240 10.36 -23.72 -29.78
CA ASP A 240 10.76 -25.09 -30.12
C ASP A 240 9.78 -26.14 -29.57
N GLN A 241 9.31 -25.95 -28.33
CA GLN A 241 8.30 -26.84 -27.74
C GLN A 241 6.96 -26.70 -28.47
N PHE A 242 6.54 -25.48 -28.78
CA PHE A 242 5.32 -25.24 -29.56
C PHE A 242 5.39 -25.88 -30.95
N LYS A 243 6.53 -25.80 -31.65
CA LYS A 243 6.72 -26.46 -32.95
C LYS A 243 6.63 -27.99 -32.84
N ARG A 244 7.12 -28.59 -31.75
CA ARG A 244 6.99 -30.04 -31.54
C ARG A 244 5.55 -30.46 -31.27
N ASP A 245 4.86 -29.72 -30.41
CA ASP A 245 3.57 -30.14 -29.87
C ASP A 245 2.39 -29.68 -30.73
N GLY A 246 2.54 -28.56 -31.47
CA GLY A 246 1.47 -27.86 -32.17
C GLY A 246 0.57 -27.01 -31.25
N THR A 247 0.79 -27.05 -29.93
CA THR A 247 0.02 -26.34 -28.91
C THR A 247 0.93 -25.82 -27.80
N VAL A 248 0.39 -24.98 -26.91
CA VAL A 248 1.08 -24.60 -25.68
C VAL A 248 0.70 -25.61 -24.58
N PRO A 249 1.67 -26.33 -23.98
CA PRO A 249 1.37 -27.31 -22.94
C PRO A 249 0.94 -26.62 -21.64
N TYR A 250 0.05 -27.29 -20.90
CA TYR A 250 -0.30 -26.88 -19.55
C TYR A 250 0.91 -26.98 -18.60
N ALA A 251 1.19 -25.92 -17.86
CA ALA A 251 2.12 -25.94 -16.74
C ALA A 251 1.35 -25.83 -15.42
N LYS A 252 1.61 -26.75 -14.48
CA LYS A 252 1.06 -26.68 -13.12
C LYS A 252 1.47 -25.32 -12.50
N PRO A 253 0.53 -24.57 -11.90
CA PRO A 253 0.85 -23.27 -11.33
C PRO A 253 1.87 -23.38 -10.19
N ILE A 254 2.86 -22.48 -10.21
CA ILE A 254 3.77 -22.26 -9.08
C ILE A 254 3.16 -21.13 -8.26
N THR A 255 2.56 -21.45 -7.12
CA THR A 255 1.78 -20.49 -6.33
C THR A 255 2.52 -19.96 -5.09
N GLN A 256 3.52 -20.70 -4.61
CA GLN A 256 4.25 -20.37 -3.38
C GLN A 256 5.70 -20.01 -3.67
N SER A 257 6.22 -19.01 -2.94
CA SER A 257 7.65 -18.69 -2.95
C SER A 257 8.42 -19.66 -2.05
N THR A 258 9.69 -19.90 -2.38
CA THR A 258 10.66 -20.63 -1.57
C THR A 258 11.65 -19.68 -0.92
N SER A 259 12.18 -20.03 0.26
CA SER A 259 13.20 -19.23 0.95
C SER A 259 14.61 -19.62 0.49
N SER A 260 15.48 -18.62 0.36
CA SER A 260 16.91 -18.82 0.10
C SER A 260 17.70 -17.63 0.65
N ASP A 261 18.25 -17.80 1.85
CA ASP A 261 19.05 -16.74 2.51
C ASP A 261 20.21 -16.30 1.63
N ALA A 262 20.92 -17.25 1.01
CA ALA A 262 22.03 -16.94 0.10
C ALA A 262 21.62 -16.10 -1.12
N ALA A 263 20.43 -16.35 -1.69
CA ALA A 263 19.93 -15.54 -2.80
C ALA A 263 19.48 -14.16 -2.32
N PHE A 264 18.84 -14.08 -1.15
CA PHE A 264 18.39 -12.83 -0.55
C PHE A 264 19.58 -11.95 -0.13
N ASP A 265 20.62 -12.52 0.45
CA ASP A 265 21.86 -11.79 0.80
C ASP A 265 22.56 -11.25 -0.45
N ALA A 266 22.54 -12.00 -1.56
CA ALA A 266 23.18 -11.60 -2.80
C ALA A 266 22.36 -10.59 -3.63
N PHE A 267 21.03 -10.70 -3.61
CA PHE A 267 20.14 -10.01 -4.56
C PHE A 267 18.86 -9.43 -3.94
N GLY A 268 18.72 -9.42 -2.63
CA GLY A 268 17.53 -8.92 -1.91
C GLY A 268 17.51 -7.41 -1.79
N ALA A 269 18.61 -6.80 -1.36
CA ALA A 269 18.77 -5.34 -1.26
C ALA A 269 19.80 -4.77 -2.26
N VAL A 270 19.65 -3.49 -2.61
CA VAL A 270 20.71 -2.74 -3.28
C VAL A 270 21.95 -2.69 -2.38
N PRO A 271 23.18 -2.67 -2.91
CA PRO A 271 24.39 -2.62 -2.09
C PRO A 271 24.36 -1.45 -1.10
N THR A 272 24.62 -1.71 0.17
CA THR A 272 24.71 -0.68 1.21
C THR A 272 25.97 -0.88 2.04
N LEU A 273 26.34 0.11 2.85
CA LEU A 273 27.54 0.03 3.68
C LEU A 273 27.33 -1.00 4.80
N SER A 274 28.17 -2.04 4.84
CA SER A 274 28.20 -3.01 5.92
C SER A 274 29.63 -3.45 6.24
N LYS A 275 29.84 -4.21 7.33
CA LYS A 275 31.16 -4.77 7.65
C LYS A 275 31.68 -5.69 6.55
N ASP A 276 30.78 -6.38 5.86
CA ASP A 276 31.10 -7.35 4.81
C ASP A 276 31.11 -6.71 3.40
N GLN A 277 30.46 -5.55 3.25
CA GLN A 277 30.45 -4.74 2.02
C GLN A 277 30.97 -3.31 2.28
N PRO A 278 32.30 -3.11 2.36
CA PRO A 278 32.88 -1.81 2.65
C PRO A 278 32.94 -0.85 1.44
N ASN A 279 32.57 -1.29 0.22
CA ASN A 279 32.62 -0.47 -1.00
C ASN A 279 31.32 -0.60 -1.82
N PRO A 280 30.17 -0.13 -1.30
CA PRO A 280 28.86 -0.38 -1.90
C PRO A 280 28.71 0.17 -3.34
N ALA A 281 29.31 1.32 -3.66
CA ALA A 281 29.21 1.89 -5.01
C ALA A 281 29.90 1.00 -6.05
N LYS A 282 31.09 0.49 -5.73
CA LYS A 282 31.83 -0.44 -6.61
C LYS A 282 31.02 -1.69 -6.90
N GLU A 283 30.37 -2.24 -5.87
CA GLU A 283 29.54 -3.43 -6.01
C GLU A 283 28.34 -3.14 -6.91
N PHE A 284 27.60 -2.06 -6.65
CA PHE A 284 26.47 -1.63 -7.48
C PHE A 284 26.87 -1.48 -8.95
N PHE A 285 27.93 -0.72 -9.24
CA PHE A 285 28.36 -0.53 -10.64
C PHE A 285 28.95 -1.79 -11.28
N THR A 286 29.46 -2.74 -10.49
CA THR A 286 29.81 -4.08 -10.99
C THR A 286 28.55 -4.85 -11.42
N GLN A 287 27.47 -4.75 -10.66
CA GLN A 287 26.17 -5.33 -11.04
C GLN A 287 25.60 -4.64 -12.29
N VAL A 288 25.63 -3.31 -12.36
CA VAL A 288 25.28 -2.54 -13.58
C VAL A 288 26.07 -3.02 -14.79
N SER A 289 27.39 -3.23 -14.65
CA SER A 289 28.24 -3.74 -15.74
C SER A 289 27.81 -5.12 -16.23
N ARG A 290 27.41 -6.02 -15.33
CA ARG A 290 26.89 -7.34 -15.69
C ARG A 290 25.54 -7.22 -16.39
N ALA A 291 24.68 -6.34 -15.88
CA ALA A 291 23.38 -6.07 -16.44
C ALA A 291 23.47 -5.50 -17.87
N LEU A 292 24.37 -4.55 -18.12
CA LEU A 292 24.66 -4.00 -19.46
C LEU A 292 25.18 -5.07 -20.43
N ALA A 293 26.08 -5.95 -19.98
CA ALA A 293 26.60 -7.03 -20.82
C ALA A 293 25.50 -8.02 -21.24
N LEU A 294 24.53 -8.27 -20.36
CA LEU A 294 23.39 -9.15 -20.61
C LEU A 294 22.28 -8.44 -21.41
N ASN A 295 22.12 -7.14 -21.20
CA ASN A 295 21.08 -6.31 -21.78
C ASN A 295 21.65 -5.00 -22.35
N PRO A 296 22.37 -5.07 -23.49
CA PRO A 296 22.93 -3.88 -24.11
C PRO A 296 21.86 -2.83 -24.40
N VAL A 297 22.23 -1.55 -24.33
CA VAL A 297 21.32 -0.44 -24.67
C VAL A 297 20.82 -0.62 -26.12
N PRO A 298 19.49 -0.69 -26.36
CA PRO A 298 18.97 -0.80 -27.70
C PRO A 298 19.40 0.38 -28.58
N ALA A 299 19.68 0.11 -29.85
CA ALA A 299 19.99 1.17 -30.81
C ALA A 299 18.69 1.83 -31.31
N GLN A 300 18.72 3.14 -31.52
CA GLN A 300 17.63 3.84 -32.17
C GLN A 300 17.30 3.23 -33.53
N GLN A 301 16.03 3.00 -33.81
CA GLN A 301 15.58 2.36 -35.04
C GLN A 301 15.32 3.41 -36.13
N SER A 302 15.67 3.08 -37.38
CA SER A 302 15.31 3.89 -38.55
C SER A 302 14.08 3.27 -39.21
N ARG A 303 12.87 3.74 -38.86
CA ARG A 303 11.61 3.24 -39.44
C ARG A 303 10.97 4.25 -40.40
N ASP A 304 10.06 3.76 -41.23
CA ASP A 304 9.22 4.58 -42.10
C ASP A 304 8.33 5.51 -41.24
N PRO A 305 8.29 6.83 -41.51
CA PRO A 305 7.40 7.77 -40.84
C PRO A 305 5.91 7.40 -40.84
N GLY A 306 5.46 6.51 -41.73
CA GLY A 306 4.10 5.98 -41.78
C GLY A 306 3.84 4.69 -40.99
N HIS A 307 4.83 4.18 -40.25
CA HIS A 307 4.71 2.93 -39.50
C HIS A 307 3.92 3.12 -38.20
N THR A 308 2.77 2.43 -38.07
CA THR A 308 2.01 2.32 -36.82
C THR A 308 2.09 0.89 -36.30
N PRO A 309 2.76 0.64 -35.16
CA PRO A 309 2.75 -0.66 -34.51
C PRO A 309 1.34 -1.06 -34.05
N PRO A 310 1.10 -2.35 -33.81
CA PRO A 310 -0.14 -2.82 -33.20
C PRO A 310 -0.40 -2.17 -31.83
N PRO A 311 -1.66 -1.99 -31.39
CA PRO A 311 -1.99 -1.33 -30.12
C PRO A 311 -1.36 -1.98 -28.88
N TYR A 312 -1.12 -3.30 -28.92
CA TYR A 312 -0.46 -4.02 -27.82
C TYR A 312 1.04 -3.72 -27.70
N GLN A 313 1.69 -3.23 -28.76
CA GLN A 313 3.09 -2.80 -28.70
C GLN A 313 3.12 -1.38 -28.11
N VAL A 314 3.91 -1.19 -27.07
CA VAL A 314 4.02 0.07 -26.34
C VAL A 314 5.37 0.71 -26.67
N TRP A 315 5.40 2.03 -26.90
CA TRP A 315 6.59 2.77 -27.28
C TRP A 315 6.53 4.23 -26.80
N ILE A 316 7.60 4.99 -27.02
CA ILE A 316 7.64 6.41 -26.64
C ILE A 316 6.51 7.16 -27.37
N ASP A 317 5.67 7.84 -26.60
CA ASP A 317 4.55 8.67 -27.05
C ASP A 317 3.23 7.94 -27.40
N ASN A 318 3.05 6.68 -27.02
CA ASN A 318 1.73 6.01 -27.09
C ASN A 318 1.16 5.58 -25.72
N GLN A 319 1.85 5.89 -24.62
CA GLN A 319 1.51 5.46 -23.26
C GLN A 319 0.32 6.21 -22.64
N ASN A 320 0.01 7.43 -23.12
CA ASN A 320 -1.14 8.22 -22.73
C ASN A 320 -1.82 8.85 -23.95
N VAL A 321 -3.02 8.39 -24.28
CA VAL A 321 -3.78 8.83 -25.46
C VAL A 321 -4.17 10.32 -25.47
N LEU A 322 -4.16 11.01 -24.32
CA LEU A 322 -4.52 12.43 -24.24
C LEU A 322 -3.31 13.37 -24.14
N GLN A 323 -2.16 12.88 -23.67
CA GLN A 323 -1.00 13.73 -23.43
C GLN A 323 0.15 13.52 -24.41
N ASN A 324 0.22 12.37 -25.07
CA ASN A 324 1.29 12.07 -26.02
C ASN A 324 0.84 12.29 -27.48
N ALA A 325 1.76 12.76 -28.31
CA ALA A 325 1.52 12.97 -29.74
C ALA A 325 1.93 11.74 -30.54
N SER A 326 1.18 11.38 -31.59
CA SER A 326 1.58 10.30 -32.50
C SER A 326 2.94 10.60 -33.13
N ARG A 327 3.95 9.80 -32.76
CA ARG A 327 5.33 9.85 -33.29
C ARG A 327 5.71 8.53 -33.94
N GLU A 328 6.81 8.57 -34.68
CA GLU A 328 7.49 7.38 -35.20
C GLU A 328 7.82 6.42 -34.06
N TYR A 329 7.61 5.13 -34.31
CA TYR A 329 7.94 4.09 -33.35
C TYR A 329 9.43 4.13 -32.96
N GLN A 330 9.68 4.17 -31.65
CA GLN A 330 10.99 3.97 -31.06
C GLN A 330 10.88 3.11 -29.81
N PRO A 331 11.68 2.03 -29.67
CA PRO A 331 11.83 1.34 -28.40
C PRO A 331 12.09 2.34 -27.28
N PRO A 332 11.37 2.25 -26.15
CA PRO A 332 11.54 3.16 -25.01
C PRO A 332 12.99 3.35 -24.56
N SER A 333 13.75 2.26 -24.51
CA SER A 333 15.13 2.26 -24.03
C SER A 333 16.16 2.57 -25.12
N ALA A 334 15.74 2.80 -26.36
CA ALA A 334 16.68 3.01 -27.45
C ALA A 334 17.39 4.37 -27.37
N LEU A 335 18.71 4.35 -27.51
CA LEU A 335 19.53 5.56 -27.59
C LEU A 335 20.15 5.73 -28.97
N GLY A 336 20.11 6.97 -29.47
CA GLY A 336 20.93 7.40 -30.59
C GLY A 336 22.40 7.58 -30.18
N THR A 337 23.32 7.44 -31.14
CA THR A 337 24.78 7.51 -30.89
C THR A 337 25.20 8.76 -30.12
N ALA A 338 24.69 9.94 -30.50
CA ALA A 338 25.05 11.20 -29.83
C ALA A 338 24.66 11.23 -28.34
N ARG A 339 23.49 10.67 -27.99
CA ARG A 339 23.01 10.60 -26.60
C ARG A 339 23.83 9.59 -25.81
N LYS A 340 24.16 8.44 -26.41
CA LYS A 340 25.04 7.42 -25.80
C LYS A 340 26.43 7.99 -25.51
N ASP A 341 27.02 8.71 -26.46
CA ASP A 341 28.32 9.36 -26.30
C ASP A 341 28.30 10.45 -25.22
N GLN A 342 27.18 11.18 -25.10
CA GLN A 342 27.00 12.16 -24.03
C GLN A 342 26.98 11.49 -22.65
N LEU A 343 26.26 10.39 -22.49
CA LEU A 343 26.23 9.63 -21.23
C LEU A 343 27.60 9.03 -20.90
N ASN A 344 28.28 8.43 -21.89
CA ASN A 344 29.64 7.91 -21.70
C ASN A 344 30.60 8.98 -21.20
N ARG A 345 30.56 10.21 -21.74
CA ARG A 345 31.38 11.33 -21.22
C ARG A 345 31.00 11.75 -19.80
N ARG A 346 29.71 11.72 -19.46
CA ARG A 346 29.23 12.06 -18.10
C ARG A 346 29.68 11.05 -17.05
N PHE A 347 29.78 9.78 -17.44
CA PHE A 347 30.10 8.68 -16.52
C PHE A 347 31.57 8.28 -16.52
N GLU A 348 32.38 8.92 -17.36
CA GLU A 348 33.80 8.60 -17.57
C GLU A 348 34.60 8.72 -16.26
N THR A 349 34.32 9.73 -15.42
CA THR A 349 35.05 9.97 -14.16
C THR A 349 35.02 8.77 -13.22
N ILE A 350 33.88 8.06 -13.15
CA ILE A 350 33.75 6.84 -12.33
C ILE A 350 34.14 5.57 -13.08
N GLY A 351 34.51 5.67 -14.36
CA GLY A 351 34.90 4.53 -15.19
C GLY A 351 33.72 3.68 -15.67
N LEU A 352 32.51 4.24 -15.76
CA LEU A 352 31.36 3.57 -16.37
C LEU A 352 31.22 3.95 -17.85
N ASN A 353 31.11 2.95 -18.70
CA ASN A 353 30.87 3.10 -20.13
C ASN A 353 29.77 2.14 -20.58
N LEU A 354 28.80 2.63 -21.36
CA LEU A 354 27.62 1.87 -21.73
C LEU A 354 27.88 0.70 -22.69
N ASP A 355 29.03 0.68 -23.37
CA ASP A 355 29.43 -0.41 -24.28
C ASP A 355 30.37 -1.43 -23.62
N THR A 356 31.23 -0.95 -22.72
CA THR A 356 32.32 -1.77 -22.15
C THR A 356 32.15 -2.08 -20.67
N GLY A 357 31.14 -1.49 -20.02
CA GLY A 357 30.81 -1.72 -18.61
C GLY A 357 31.56 -0.80 -17.65
N PHE A 358 31.64 -1.22 -16.39
CA PHE A 358 32.29 -0.48 -15.32
C PHE A 358 33.69 -1.02 -15.06
N THR A 359 34.67 -0.12 -14.98
CA THR A 359 36.00 -0.41 -14.46
C THR A 359 36.42 0.72 -13.53
N GLN A 360 36.44 0.45 -12.22
CA GLN A 360 36.89 1.43 -11.24
C GLN A 360 38.32 1.93 -11.58
N PRO A 361 38.56 3.25 -11.64
CA PRO A 361 39.88 3.79 -11.93
C PRO A 361 40.93 3.31 -10.92
N SER A 362 42.01 2.69 -11.42
CA SER A 362 43.11 2.18 -10.59
C SER A 362 43.98 3.27 -9.98
N SER A 363 43.87 4.51 -10.49
CA SER A 363 44.58 5.69 -10.01
C SER A 363 43.94 6.36 -8.79
N TRP A 364 42.73 5.95 -8.39
CA TRP A 364 42.02 6.60 -7.29
C TRP A 364 42.72 6.42 -5.94
N THR A 365 42.87 7.55 -5.26
CA THR A 365 43.21 7.70 -3.84
C THR A 365 42.07 7.16 -2.95
N ASP A 366 42.34 7.02 -1.66
CA ASP A 366 41.31 6.58 -0.70
C ASP A 366 40.21 7.61 -0.52
N ARG A 367 40.53 8.91 -0.66
CA ARG A 367 39.53 10.00 -0.65
C ARG A 367 38.55 9.89 -1.82
N GLU A 368 39.04 9.60 -3.03
CA GLU A 368 38.18 9.48 -4.21
C GLU A 368 37.24 8.27 -4.09
N LYS A 369 37.69 7.17 -3.46
CA LYS A 369 36.83 6.01 -3.16
C LYS A 369 35.77 6.35 -2.10
N GLU A 370 36.16 7.05 -1.02
CA GLU A 370 35.23 7.54 -0.01
C GLU A 370 34.18 8.47 -0.62
N MET A 371 34.60 9.37 -1.52
CA MET A 371 33.70 10.28 -2.23
C MET A 371 32.72 9.51 -3.13
N PHE A 372 33.19 8.46 -3.81
CA PHE A 372 32.35 7.60 -4.65
C PHE A 372 31.26 6.88 -3.84
N ASP A 373 31.62 6.25 -2.71
CA ASP A 373 30.66 5.57 -1.84
C ASP A 373 29.70 6.56 -1.17
N ALA A 374 30.19 7.70 -0.67
CA ALA A 374 29.35 8.73 -0.08
C ALA A 374 28.33 9.30 -1.08
N SER A 375 28.75 9.55 -2.33
CA SER A 375 27.88 10.06 -3.38
C SER A 375 26.80 9.06 -3.78
N TYR A 376 27.15 7.78 -3.86
CA TYR A 376 26.21 6.70 -4.13
C TYR A 376 25.17 6.57 -3.01
N LEU A 377 25.60 6.49 -1.75
CA LEU A 377 24.70 6.39 -0.59
C LEU A 377 23.79 7.62 -0.45
N PHE A 378 24.32 8.81 -0.76
CA PHE A 378 23.52 10.03 -0.88
C PHE A 378 22.45 9.88 -1.97
N THR A 379 22.82 9.36 -3.14
CA THR A 379 21.90 9.20 -4.27
C THR A 379 20.74 8.27 -3.93
N LEU A 380 20.99 7.16 -3.21
CA LEU A 380 19.92 6.27 -2.74
C LEU A 380 18.90 7.00 -1.84
N LYS A 381 19.39 7.80 -0.89
CA LYS A 381 18.52 8.62 -0.01
C LYS A 381 17.78 9.71 -0.78
N PHE A 382 18.45 10.32 -1.74
CA PHE A 382 17.89 11.34 -2.61
C PHE A 382 16.75 10.78 -3.47
N LEU A 383 16.91 9.60 -4.08
CA LEU A 383 15.89 8.99 -4.92
C LEU A 383 14.58 8.74 -4.18
N SER A 384 14.64 8.23 -2.94
CA SER A 384 13.46 8.08 -2.08
C SER A 384 12.77 9.43 -1.84
N LYS A 385 13.52 10.46 -1.40
CA LYS A 385 12.96 11.81 -1.16
C LYS A 385 12.36 12.46 -2.41
N ALA A 386 13.02 12.33 -3.55
CA ALA A 386 12.55 12.88 -4.81
C ALA A 386 11.23 12.21 -5.25
N THR A 387 11.07 10.93 -4.92
CA THR A 387 9.84 10.19 -5.24
C THR A 387 8.71 10.54 -4.29
N ASP A 388 8.96 10.68 -2.99
CA ASP A 388 7.98 11.21 -2.03
C ASP A 388 7.46 12.58 -2.48
N ALA A 389 8.36 13.47 -2.89
CA ALA A 389 8.01 14.80 -3.40
C ALA A 389 7.18 14.76 -4.69
N LEU A 390 7.33 13.74 -5.53
CA LEU A 390 6.55 13.56 -6.76
C LEU A 390 5.10 13.18 -6.46
N VAL A 391 4.85 12.40 -5.40
CA VAL A 391 3.54 11.83 -5.08
C VAL A 391 2.78 12.63 -4.00
N LYS A 392 3.39 13.68 -3.46
CA LYS A 392 2.79 14.55 -2.45
C LYS A 392 1.67 15.43 -3.01
N GLY A 393 0.53 15.39 -2.32
CA GLY A 393 -0.63 16.23 -2.59
C GLY A 393 -0.36 17.72 -2.41
N GLN A 394 -1.11 18.57 -3.12
CA GLN A 394 -0.99 20.03 -3.04
C GLN A 394 -2.34 20.69 -2.77
N GLU A 395 -2.42 21.52 -1.74
CA GLU A 395 -3.62 22.30 -1.42
C GLU A 395 -4.06 23.15 -2.63
N GLY A 396 -5.37 23.21 -2.85
CA GLY A 396 -5.95 24.00 -3.94
C GLY A 396 -5.73 23.43 -5.35
N THR A 397 -5.01 22.32 -5.49
CA THR A 397 -4.77 21.63 -6.77
C THR A 397 -5.44 20.27 -6.76
N ASN A 398 -6.28 19.96 -7.74
CA ASN A 398 -6.94 18.65 -7.92
C ASN A 398 -7.53 18.06 -6.62
N ASN A 399 -8.14 18.89 -5.78
CA ASN A 399 -8.69 18.51 -4.47
C ASN A 399 -7.67 17.90 -3.49
N GLY A 400 -6.41 18.33 -3.55
CA GLY A 400 -5.33 17.80 -2.71
C GLY A 400 -4.61 16.58 -3.31
N TRP A 401 -5.09 16.01 -4.41
CA TRP A 401 -4.48 14.83 -5.02
C TRP A 401 -3.28 15.16 -5.91
N SER A 402 -2.17 14.43 -5.73
CA SER A 402 -1.11 14.35 -6.74
C SER A 402 -1.53 13.38 -7.84
N ILE A 403 -1.36 13.80 -9.09
CA ILE A 403 -1.65 12.98 -10.27
C ILE A 403 -0.39 12.92 -11.13
N SER A 404 0.32 11.79 -11.08
CA SER A 404 1.50 11.53 -11.90
C SER A 404 1.14 10.52 -13.01
N ASN A 405 0.83 11.05 -14.21
CA ASN A 405 0.34 10.25 -15.35
C ASN A 405 1.01 10.65 -16.69
N LYS A 406 2.04 11.48 -16.65
CA LYS A 406 2.84 11.88 -17.82
C LYS A 406 4.10 11.03 -17.87
N ASN A 407 4.34 10.34 -18.98
CA ASN A 407 5.55 9.54 -19.20
C ASN A 407 5.81 8.44 -18.15
N VAL A 408 4.78 7.96 -17.45
CA VAL A 408 4.89 6.85 -16.50
C VAL A 408 4.74 5.52 -17.26
N GLY A 409 5.48 4.49 -16.84
CA GLY A 409 5.50 3.17 -17.49
C GLY A 409 6.30 3.12 -18.80
N VAL A 410 6.45 4.26 -19.48
CA VAL A 410 7.35 4.48 -20.63
C VAL A 410 8.02 5.83 -20.46
N TYR A 411 9.33 5.81 -20.27
CA TYR A 411 10.13 6.95 -19.86
C TYR A 411 10.99 7.43 -21.04
N PRO A 412 10.70 8.60 -21.63
CA PRO A 412 11.56 9.22 -22.63
C PRO A 412 13.01 9.38 -22.16
N ASN A 413 13.95 9.48 -23.10
CA ASN A 413 15.38 9.48 -22.80
C ASN A 413 15.94 10.87 -22.39
N ASP A 414 15.28 11.48 -21.40
CA ASP A 414 15.63 12.75 -20.75
C ASP A 414 15.76 12.61 -19.22
N TRP A 415 16.37 13.62 -18.57
CA TRP A 415 16.71 13.54 -17.14
C TRP A 415 15.51 13.58 -16.21
N GLU A 416 14.46 14.31 -16.56
CA GLU A 416 13.18 14.31 -15.83
C GLU A 416 12.60 12.89 -15.83
N SER A 417 12.49 12.27 -17.00
CA SER A 417 11.92 10.93 -17.14
C SER A 417 12.80 9.84 -16.53
N TRP A 418 14.14 9.96 -16.58
CA TRP A 418 15.03 9.03 -15.89
C TRP A 418 14.96 9.14 -14.37
N LEU A 419 14.77 10.34 -13.82
CA LEU A 419 14.55 10.52 -12.39
C LEU A 419 13.22 9.89 -11.96
N VAL A 420 12.14 10.12 -12.71
CA VAL A 420 10.85 9.45 -12.47
C VAL A 420 10.99 7.93 -12.57
N ARG A 421 11.70 7.44 -13.59
CA ARG A 421 11.94 6.00 -13.79
C ARG A 421 12.69 5.37 -12.62
N ALA A 422 13.75 6.02 -12.14
CA ALA A 422 14.51 5.56 -10.98
C ALA A 422 13.66 5.59 -9.71
N GLY A 423 12.85 6.64 -9.52
CA GLY A 423 11.91 6.73 -8.42
C GLY A 423 10.85 5.63 -8.45
N VAL A 424 10.26 5.33 -9.61
CA VAL A 424 9.32 4.23 -9.78
C VAL A 424 9.95 2.87 -9.50
N ALA A 425 11.23 2.67 -9.86
CA ALA A 425 11.96 1.45 -9.50
C ALA A 425 12.02 1.30 -7.95
N VAL A 426 12.49 2.36 -7.27
CA VAL A 426 12.54 2.43 -5.79
C VAL A 426 11.18 2.18 -5.13
N GLU A 427 10.11 2.78 -5.65
CA GLU A 427 8.77 2.80 -5.03
C GLU A 427 7.79 1.74 -5.54
N GLY A 428 8.12 0.92 -6.54
CA GLY A 428 7.07 0.07 -7.13
C GLY A 428 7.47 -0.87 -8.25
N ALA A 429 8.75 -0.91 -8.63
CA ALA A 429 9.40 -1.78 -9.62
C ALA A 429 8.78 -1.85 -11.04
N ALA A 430 7.48 -1.65 -11.26
CA ALA A 430 6.84 -1.74 -12.58
C ALA A 430 5.51 -0.99 -12.61
N ALA A 431 5.53 0.31 -12.92
CA ALA A 431 4.31 1.08 -13.15
C ALA A 431 3.61 0.66 -14.46
N ASN A 432 2.28 0.59 -14.42
CA ASN A 432 1.47 0.52 -15.64
C ASN A 432 1.62 1.82 -16.45
N ILE A 433 1.43 1.73 -17.77
CA ILE A 433 1.22 2.95 -18.57
C ILE A 433 -0.13 3.61 -18.20
N PRO A 434 -0.27 4.93 -18.34
CA PRO A 434 -1.49 5.65 -18.01
C PRO A 434 -2.75 5.07 -18.67
N ASN A 435 -2.67 4.64 -19.93
CA ASN A 435 -3.80 4.00 -20.62
C ASN A 435 -4.33 2.74 -19.91
N ASP A 436 -3.47 2.04 -19.17
CA ASP A 436 -3.84 0.86 -18.38
C ASP A 436 -4.26 1.22 -16.96
N ALA A 437 -3.54 2.12 -16.29
CA ALA A 437 -3.93 2.59 -14.96
C ALA A 437 -3.29 3.93 -14.56
N VAL A 438 -3.99 4.70 -13.72
CA VAL A 438 -3.47 5.90 -13.03
C VAL A 438 -3.72 5.79 -11.53
N TYR A 439 -2.76 6.27 -10.72
CA TYR A 439 -2.72 6.10 -9.26
C TYR A 439 -2.60 7.45 -8.51
N PRO A 440 -3.66 8.28 -8.44
CA PRO A 440 -3.56 9.52 -7.67
C PRO A 440 -3.37 9.23 -6.17
N THR A 441 -2.55 10.04 -5.50
CA THR A 441 -2.24 9.92 -4.06
C THR A 441 -2.50 11.23 -3.33
N THR A 442 -2.87 11.15 -2.05
CA THR A 442 -2.91 12.31 -1.15
C THR A 442 -2.57 11.91 0.28
N GLU A 443 -1.84 12.80 0.96
CA GLU A 443 -1.53 12.75 2.39
C GLU A 443 -2.17 13.93 3.15
N ILE A 444 -3.01 14.71 2.45
CA ILE A 444 -3.70 15.88 2.98
C ILE A 444 -5.22 15.81 2.76
N ASP A 445 -5.96 16.47 3.64
CA ASP A 445 -7.39 16.74 3.46
C ASP A 445 -7.64 17.90 2.48
N ALA A 446 -8.91 18.15 2.20
CA ALA A 446 -9.37 19.20 1.29
C ALA A 446 -8.90 20.62 1.68
N GLN A 447 -8.47 20.82 2.94
CA GLN A 447 -7.98 22.08 3.48
C GLN A 447 -6.45 22.10 3.63
N GLY A 448 -5.74 21.11 3.09
CA GLY A 448 -4.28 21.05 3.10
C GLY A 448 -3.67 20.51 4.40
N ASN A 449 -4.47 20.05 5.36
CA ASN A 449 -3.95 19.50 6.62
C ASN A 449 -3.59 18.02 6.45
N ALA A 450 -2.57 17.56 7.17
CA ALA A 450 -2.14 16.16 7.07
C ALA A 450 -3.25 15.19 7.51
N LEU A 451 -3.35 14.07 6.80
CA LEU A 451 -4.25 12.97 7.15
C LEU A 451 -3.70 12.20 8.35
N THR A 452 -4.46 12.18 9.44
CA THR A 452 -4.13 11.47 10.67
C THR A 452 -5.36 10.74 11.20
N SER A 453 -5.18 9.52 11.69
CA SER A 453 -6.28 8.68 12.17
C SER A 453 -6.91 9.15 13.49
N THR A 454 -6.40 10.25 14.09
CA THR A 454 -7.09 10.95 15.18
C THR A 454 -8.39 11.61 14.72
N TYR A 455 -8.53 11.91 13.42
CA TYR A 455 -9.78 12.42 12.84
C TYR A 455 -10.47 11.34 11.99
N THR A 456 -11.78 11.53 11.81
CA THR A 456 -12.56 10.83 10.78
C THR A 456 -12.60 11.64 9.50
N TYR A 457 -12.73 10.96 8.37
CA TYR A 457 -12.83 11.59 7.05
C TYR A 457 -13.91 10.93 6.21
N ARG A 458 -14.36 11.65 5.18
CA ARG A 458 -15.29 11.18 4.17
C ARG A 458 -14.72 11.37 2.78
N ILE A 459 -14.90 10.38 1.91
CA ILE A 459 -14.78 10.55 0.46
C ILE A 459 -16.17 10.34 -0.14
N ALA A 460 -16.80 11.44 -0.57
CA ALA A 460 -18.12 11.41 -1.20
C ALA A 460 -17.97 11.16 -2.70
N LEU A 461 -18.42 10.00 -3.18
CA LEU A 461 -18.39 9.61 -4.59
C LEU A 461 -19.75 9.96 -5.22
N PRO A 462 -19.87 11.09 -5.93
CA PRO A 462 -21.12 11.43 -6.59
C PRO A 462 -21.38 10.46 -7.74
N LYS A 463 -22.65 10.10 -7.92
CA LYS A 463 -23.06 9.38 -9.12
C LYS A 463 -22.83 10.26 -10.34
N ARG A 464 -21.98 9.79 -11.26
CA ARG A 464 -21.67 10.48 -12.50
C ARG A 464 -22.85 10.38 -13.47
N SER A 465 -23.19 11.51 -14.10
CA SER A 465 -24.13 11.58 -15.21
C SER A 465 -23.43 11.12 -16.49
N THR A 466 -22.91 9.89 -16.52
CA THR A 466 -22.39 9.36 -17.77
C THR A 466 -23.57 9.04 -18.68
N THR A 467 -23.72 9.79 -19.77
CA THR A 467 -24.54 9.43 -20.93
C THR A 467 -23.92 8.23 -21.67
N THR A 468 -23.32 7.28 -20.97
CA THR A 468 -22.61 6.19 -21.60
C THR A 468 -23.61 5.18 -22.11
N ASP A 469 -23.79 5.19 -23.43
CA ASP A 469 -24.36 4.09 -24.21
C ASP A 469 -23.69 2.71 -23.94
N SER A 470 -22.66 2.63 -23.07
CA SER A 470 -21.90 1.41 -22.73
C SER A 470 -22.60 0.47 -21.75
N GLY A 471 -23.50 0.96 -20.89
CA GLY A 471 -24.13 0.15 -19.83
C GLY A 471 -23.17 -0.40 -18.77
N ASN A 472 -21.90 0.06 -18.72
CA ASN A 472 -20.91 -0.42 -17.76
C ASN A 472 -21.10 0.22 -16.37
N PRO A 473 -21.44 -0.55 -15.31
CA PRO A 473 -21.66 0.00 -13.98
C PRO A 473 -20.40 0.64 -13.37
N VAL A 474 -19.18 0.24 -13.74
CA VAL A 474 -17.93 0.77 -13.16
C VAL A 474 -17.81 2.29 -13.34
N GLU A 475 -18.27 2.83 -14.48
CA GLU A 475 -18.13 4.25 -14.84
C GLU A 475 -19.04 5.18 -14.01
N LEU A 476 -19.97 4.62 -13.22
CA LEU A 476 -20.95 5.41 -12.44
C LEU A 476 -20.31 6.25 -11.32
N TYR A 477 -19.17 5.83 -10.77
CA TYR A 477 -18.52 6.54 -9.64
C TYR A 477 -17.03 6.81 -9.85
N GLY A 478 -16.46 6.42 -11.00
CA GLY A 478 -15.05 6.69 -11.33
C GLY A 478 -14.82 6.77 -12.85
N PRO A 479 -13.79 7.51 -13.33
CA PRO A 479 -13.42 7.59 -14.74
C PRO A 479 -12.67 6.33 -15.20
N ALA A 480 -13.26 5.14 -15.02
CA ALA A 480 -12.60 3.87 -15.29
C ALA A 480 -13.56 2.87 -15.93
N LYS A 481 -13.06 2.07 -16.88
CA LYS A 481 -13.82 1.00 -17.53
C LYS A 481 -13.49 -0.38 -16.97
N GLY A 482 -12.27 -0.56 -16.43
CA GLY A 482 -11.83 -1.81 -15.81
C GLY A 482 -12.33 -1.93 -14.37
N PHE A 483 -11.75 -1.13 -13.47
CA PHE A 483 -12.24 -0.97 -12.10
C PHE A 483 -11.66 0.31 -11.49
N TRP A 484 -12.23 0.75 -10.37
CA TRP A 484 -11.64 1.80 -9.54
C TRP A 484 -11.67 1.42 -8.06
N ALA A 485 -10.77 1.98 -7.26
CA ALA A 485 -10.71 1.73 -5.82
C ALA A 485 -9.98 2.83 -5.05
N TYR A 486 -10.26 2.93 -3.74
CA TYR A 486 -9.54 3.78 -2.78
C TYR A 486 -8.91 2.90 -1.72
N THR A 487 -7.64 3.12 -1.44
CA THR A 487 -6.83 2.30 -0.52
C THR A 487 -6.11 3.20 0.47
N ILE A 488 -6.07 2.78 1.74
CA ILE A 488 -5.26 3.47 2.75
C ILE A 488 -3.87 2.85 2.76
N TYR A 489 -2.87 3.69 2.90
CA TYR A 489 -1.47 3.34 3.06
C TYR A 489 -0.91 3.95 4.32
N GLN A 490 0.00 3.22 4.97
CA GLN A 490 0.88 3.80 5.96
C GLN A 490 2.33 3.51 5.58
N PRO A 491 3.21 4.53 5.52
CA PRO A 491 4.64 4.30 5.33
C PRO A 491 5.22 3.56 6.53
N ASN A 492 6.08 2.55 6.35
CA ASN A 492 6.78 1.92 7.47
C ASN A 492 8.23 1.53 7.15
N PRO A 493 9.08 1.28 8.17
CA PRO A 493 10.45 0.86 7.93
C PRO A 493 10.48 -0.51 7.25
N GLY A 494 11.04 -0.54 6.03
CA GLY A 494 11.17 -1.77 5.24
C GLY A 494 10.24 -1.84 4.02
N ASN A 495 9.16 -1.05 3.96
CA ASN A 495 8.34 -0.87 2.76
C ASN A 495 7.82 0.58 2.70
N ASN A 496 8.17 1.32 1.65
CA ASN A 496 7.88 2.76 1.56
C ASN A 496 6.37 3.07 1.65
N TYR A 497 5.49 2.19 1.15
CA TYR A 497 4.04 2.30 1.31
C TYR A 497 3.39 0.92 1.45
N GLN A 498 2.72 0.62 2.57
CA GLN A 498 1.98 -0.63 2.77
C GLN A 498 0.45 -0.40 2.77
N PRO A 499 -0.32 -1.05 1.87
CA PRO A 499 -1.79 -1.14 1.95
C PRO A 499 -2.22 -2.27 2.88
N PHE A 500 -1.24 -2.99 3.40
CA PHE A 500 -1.34 -4.02 4.41
C PHE A 500 -1.38 -3.34 5.75
N LEU A 501 -2.36 -2.45 5.85
CA LEU A 501 -2.61 -1.59 6.99
C LEU A 501 -2.47 -2.36 8.29
N ILE A 502 -2.12 -1.61 9.34
CA ILE A 502 -2.25 -1.99 10.75
C ILE A 502 -3.46 -2.89 10.95
N GLU A 503 -3.36 -3.80 11.91
CA GLU A 503 -4.38 -4.73 12.42
C GLU A 503 -5.84 -4.27 12.24
N ASN A 504 -6.14 -2.98 12.34
CA ASN A 504 -7.46 -2.41 12.14
C ASN A 504 -8.20 -2.83 10.86
N ALA A 505 -7.51 -3.16 9.76
CA ALA A 505 -8.18 -3.65 8.55
C ALA A 505 -9.02 -4.92 8.79
N ILE A 506 -8.66 -5.74 9.79
CA ILE A 506 -9.41 -6.96 10.16
C ILE A 506 -10.67 -6.65 10.98
N ARG A 507 -10.80 -5.42 11.51
CA ARG A 507 -11.94 -5.01 12.34
C ARG A 507 -13.19 -4.66 11.54
N ASN A 508 -13.06 -4.38 10.24
CA ASN A 508 -14.23 -4.34 9.37
C ASN A 508 -14.64 -5.76 8.99
N THR A 509 -15.48 -6.37 9.81
CA THR A 509 -15.98 -7.73 9.61
C THR A 509 -17.17 -7.83 8.67
N SER A 510 -17.66 -6.72 8.08
CA SER A 510 -18.83 -6.74 7.17
C SER A 510 -18.62 -7.62 5.95
N TYR A 511 -17.36 -7.87 5.59
CA TYR A 511 -16.94 -8.64 4.42
C TYR A 511 -16.38 -10.03 4.76
N SER A 512 -16.53 -10.47 6.00
CA SER A 512 -16.00 -11.74 6.50
C SER A 512 -17.14 -12.72 6.81
N PRO A 513 -17.60 -13.52 5.83
CA PRO A 513 -18.72 -14.43 6.03
C PRO A 513 -18.35 -15.59 6.96
N ILE A 514 -19.28 -15.98 7.84
CA ILE A 514 -19.16 -17.20 8.66
C ILE A 514 -19.49 -18.41 7.78
N ASN A 515 -18.51 -18.89 7.02
CA ASN A 515 -18.70 -19.91 5.98
C ASN A 515 -17.77 -21.13 6.11
N ALA A 516 -16.95 -21.18 7.16
CA ALA A 516 -16.05 -22.30 7.46
C ALA A 516 -16.48 -23.04 8.74
N THR A 517 -16.08 -24.30 8.83
CA THR A 517 -16.30 -25.13 10.01
C THR A 517 -14.99 -25.78 10.44
N ALA A 518 -14.73 -25.78 11.74
CA ALA A 518 -13.64 -26.55 12.34
C ALA A 518 -14.20 -27.61 13.30
N LYS A 519 -13.42 -28.67 13.51
CA LYS A 519 -13.70 -29.73 14.48
C LYS A 519 -12.60 -29.81 15.53
N LEU A 520 -12.98 -29.85 16.80
CA LEU A 520 -12.07 -30.01 17.93
C LEU A 520 -11.46 -31.42 17.96
N THR A 521 -10.13 -31.48 18.06
CA THR A 521 -9.38 -32.73 18.25
C THR A 521 -9.21 -33.05 19.75
N ILE A 522 -8.76 -34.27 20.05
CA ILE A 522 -8.58 -34.71 21.44
C ILE A 522 -7.47 -33.95 22.18
N ASP A 523 -6.53 -33.38 21.44
CA ASP A 523 -5.40 -32.57 21.92
C ASP A 523 -5.69 -31.06 21.91
N GLY A 524 -6.96 -30.65 21.77
CA GLY A 524 -7.37 -29.25 21.90
C GLY A 524 -7.07 -28.37 20.68
N LYS A 525 -6.88 -28.97 19.50
CA LYS A 525 -6.64 -28.25 18.23
C LYS A 525 -7.90 -28.23 17.37
N LEU A 526 -7.95 -27.31 16.43
CA LEU A 526 -9.05 -27.17 15.46
C LEU A 526 -8.63 -27.71 14.10
N ARG A 527 -9.34 -28.72 13.58
CA ARG A 527 -9.16 -29.25 12.23
C ARG A 527 -10.15 -28.61 11.26
N THR A 528 -9.67 -28.01 10.18
CA THR A 528 -10.51 -27.34 9.16
C THR A 528 -9.90 -27.47 7.76
N LYS A 529 -10.66 -27.11 6.71
CA LYS A 529 -10.14 -27.08 5.34
C LYS A 529 -9.24 -25.86 5.13
N THR A 530 -8.21 -25.99 4.31
CA THR A 530 -7.37 -24.87 3.88
C THR A 530 -8.20 -23.88 3.04
N PRO A 531 -8.22 -22.57 3.37
CA PRO A 531 -8.93 -21.59 2.55
C PRO A 531 -8.18 -21.33 1.25
N GLY A 532 -8.90 -20.95 0.19
CA GLY A 532 -8.27 -20.75 -1.13
C GLY A 532 -7.25 -19.61 -1.18
N ASN A 533 -7.31 -18.63 -0.27
CA ASN A 533 -6.36 -17.51 -0.13
C ASN A 533 -5.25 -17.77 0.90
N TRP A 534 -5.02 -19.02 1.28
CA TRP A 534 -3.99 -19.40 2.23
C TRP A 534 -2.58 -19.09 1.72
N ASN A 535 -1.75 -18.53 2.59
CA ASN A 535 -0.33 -18.32 2.34
C ASN A 535 0.46 -18.89 3.53
N SER A 536 1.17 -20.00 3.30
CA SER A 536 1.93 -20.69 4.34
C SER A 536 3.01 -19.78 4.97
N GLY A 537 3.56 -18.83 4.21
CA GLY A 537 4.57 -17.88 4.69
C GLY A 537 4.02 -16.87 5.71
N THR A 538 2.71 -16.70 5.77
CA THR A 538 2.01 -15.72 6.63
C THR A 538 0.90 -16.37 7.47
N ALA A 539 0.92 -17.70 7.59
CA ALA A 539 -0.13 -18.46 8.24
C ALA A 539 -0.29 -18.10 9.73
N LYS A 540 0.82 -17.95 10.47
CA LYS A 540 0.81 -17.48 11.85
C LYS A 540 0.36 -16.03 11.89
N GLY A 541 -0.60 -15.74 12.77
CA GLY A 541 -1.26 -14.42 12.83
C GLY A 541 -2.50 -14.30 11.96
N THR A 542 -2.79 -15.27 11.08
CA THR A 542 -4.02 -15.22 10.27
C THR A 542 -5.24 -15.14 11.18
N ALA A 543 -6.09 -14.15 10.96
CA ALA A 543 -7.24 -13.90 11.81
C ALA A 543 -8.48 -14.66 11.33
N LEU A 544 -9.27 -15.14 12.28
CA LEU A 544 -10.59 -15.72 12.05
C LEU A 544 -11.62 -15.07 12.97
N LEU A 545 -12.86 -15.01 12.50
CA LEU A 545 -14.01 -14.50 13.24
C LEU A 545 -14.92 -15.67 13.62
N THR A 546 -15.21 -15.84 14.91
CA THR A 546 -16.14 -16.87 15.38
C THR A 546 -17.58 -16.57 14.97
N GLY A 547 -18.43 -17.61 14.97
CA GLY A 547 -19.85 -17.46 14.68
C GLY A 547 -20.55 -16.46 15.61
N LYS A 548 -21.68 -15.90 15.13
CA LYS A 548 -22.37 -14.75 15.74
C LYS A 548 -23.05 -15.06 17.07
N SER A 549 -23.23 -16.33 17.41
CA SER A 549 -23.96 -16.77 18.59
C SER A 549 -23.29 -17.94 19.28
N GLN A 550 -23.60 -18.16 20.56
CA GLN A 550 -23.06 -19.31 21.30
C GLN A 550 -23.42 -20.66 20.65
N SER A 551 -24.55 -20.75 19.96
CA SER A 551 -24.93 -21.98 19.23
C SER A 551 -24.00 -22.33 18.07
N ASP A 552 -23.22 -21.36 17.58
CA ASP A 552 -22.22 -21.58 16.53
C ASP A 552 -20.90 -22.15 17.08
N ILE A 553 -20.77 -22.22 18.41
CA ILE A 553 -19.54 -22.54 19.12
C ILE A 553 -19.82 -23.65 20.15
N ALA A 554 -19.57 -24.90 19.76
CA ALA A 554 -19.63 -26.06 20.66
C ALA A 554 -18.28 -26.38 21.32
N VAL A 555 -17.30 -25.47 21.19
CA VAL A 555 -15.95 -25.54 21.74
C VAL A 555 -15.84 -24.55 22.90
N GLU A 556 -15.34 -24.99 24.05
CA GLU A 556 -15.12 -24.13 25.20
C GLU A 556 -13.83 -23.32 25.04
N GLY A 557 -13.81 -22.09 25.57
CA GLY A 557 -12.67 -21.17 25.50
C GLY A 557 -12.72 -20.14 24.37
N LEU A 558 -13.84 -20.07 23.64
CA LEU A 558 -14.08 -19.09 22.58
C LEU A 558 -15.39 -18.35 22.81
N ASP A 559 -15.38 -17.05 22.50
CA ASP A 559 -16.54 -16.16 22.56
C ASP A 559 -17.16 -15.97 21.17
N PRO A 560 -18.48 -15.74 21.07
CA PRO A 560 -19.14 -15.41 19.81
C PRO A 560 -18.73 -14.04 19.26
N ASP A 561 -18.81 -13.89 17.95
CA ASP A 561 -18.47 -12.67 17.21
C ASP A 561 -17.12 -12.04 17.60
N THR A 562 -16.13 -12.90 17.84
CA THR A 562 -14.82 -12.51 18.38
C THR A 562 -13.70 -12.95 17.43
N ILE A 563 -12.71 -12.08 17.28
CA ILE A 563 -11.55 -12.31 16.43
C ILE A 563 -10.49 -13.09 17.21
N TYR A 564 -9.98 -14.16 16.62
CA TYR A 564 -8.84 -14.94 17.13
C TYR A 564 -7.78 -15.11 16.05
N TYR A 565 -6.55 -15.39 16.47
CA TYR A 565 -5.38 -15.48 15.58
C TYR A 565 -4.83 -16.90 15.56
N VAL A 566 -4.40 -17.37 14.39
CA VAL A 566 -3.67 -18.64 14.26
C VAL A 566 -2.33 -18.54 14.97
N LYS A 567 -2.16 -19.28 16.06
CA LYS A 567 -0.93 -19.34 16.86
C LYS A 567 0.11 -20.30 16.26
N ASP A 568 -0.33 -21.51 15.95
CA ASP A 568 0.46 -22.52 15.28
C ASP A 568 -0.46 -23.31 14.32
N VAL A 569 0.12 -23.77 13.22
CA VAL A 569 -0.57 -24.51 12.16
C VAL A 569 0.25 -25.72 11.74
N THR A 570 -0.42 -26.82 11.43
CA THR A 570 0.14 -27.94 10.69
C THR A 570 -0.71 -28.16 9.45
N GLU A 571 -0.08 -28.05 8.28
CA GLU A 571 -0.70 -28.36 6.99
C GLU A 571 -0.67 -29.89 6.80
N LEU A 572 -1.85 -30.47 6.66
CA LEU A 572 -2.04 -31.89 6.40
C LEU A 572 -2.24 -32.03 4.89
N GLY A 573 -1.20 -32.49 4.19
CA GLY A 573 -1.29 -32.74 2.76
C GLY A 573 -2.23 -33.91 2.45
N SER A 574 -2.91 -33.83 1.32
CA SER A 574 -3.61 -34.97 0.72
C SER A 574 -2.63 -36.13 0.43
N GLU A 575 -2.95 -37.37 0.86
CA GLU A 575 -2.21 -38.58 0.45
C GLU A 575 -2.41 -38.92 -1.06
N THR A 576 -3.19 -38.12 -1.79
CA THR A 576 -3.55 -38.31 -3.20
C THR A 576 -3.28 -37.05 -4.03
N GLU A 577 -2.77 -37.20 -5.26
CA GLU A 577 -2.46 -36.06 -6.18
C GLU A 577 -3.70 -35.28 -6.68
N THR A 578 -4.88 -35.49 -6.10
CA THR A 578 -6.08 -34.69 -6.35
C THR A 578 -6.17 -33.59 -5.31
N ASP A 579 -6.29 -32.34 -5.75
CA ASP A 579 -6.39 -31.09 -4.96
C ASP A 579 -7.60 -31.03 -3.99
N GLU A 580 -8.22 -32.16 -3.62
CA GLU A 580 -9.55 -32.18 -3.03
C GLU A 580 -9.63 -32.11 -1.51
N ASP A 581 -8.58 -32.26 -0.70
CA ASP A 581 -8.71 -32.03 0.77
C ASP A 581 -7.36 -31.74 1.46
N ASP A 582 -6.74 -30.58 1.17
CA ASP A 582 -5.74 -30.03 2.09
C ASP A 582 -6.44 -29.47 3.34
N GLU A 583 -5.99 -29.94 4.50
CA GLU A 583 -6.56 -29.54 5.80
C GLU A 583 -5.50 -28.87 6.69
N LEU A 584 -5.98 -28.05 7.62
CA LEU A 584 -5.19 -27.37 8.62
C LEU A 584 -5.51 -27.91 10.01
N LEU A 585 -4.49 -28.05 10.84
CA LEU A 585 -4.62 -28.27 12.28
C LEU A 585 -4.10 -27.05 13.03
N LEU A 586 -4.99 -26.34 13.71
CA LEU A 586 -4.76 -25.01 14.26
C LEU A 586 -4.75 -25.01 15.80
N THR A 587 -3.87 -24.21 16.39
CA THR A 587 -4.05 -23.63 17.74
C THR A 587 -4.31 -22.13 17.60
N LEU A 588 -5.06 -21.55 18.53
CA LEU A 588 -5.45 -20.14 18.47
C LEU A 588 -4.84 -19.32 19.61
N ALA A 589 -4.71 -18.02 19.40
CA ALA A 589 -4.40 -16.99 20.39
C ALA A 589 -5.48 -15.89 20.36
N SER A 590 -5.72 -15.22 21.48
CA SER A 590 -6.68 -14.10 21.60
C SER A 590 -6.06 -12.77 21.17
N GLU A 591 -4.74 -12.69 21.15
CA GLU A 591 -3.98 -11.48 20.88
C GLU A 591 -2.97 -11.71 19.76
N TYR A 592 -2.69 -10.62 19.05
CA TYR A 592 -1.56 -10.51 18.13
C TYR A 592 -0.74 -9.30 18.56
N GLN A 593 0.57 -9.45 18.55
CA GLN A 593 1.52 -8.41 18.94
C GLN A 593 2.37 -8.07 17.71
N PRO A 594 2.15 -6.91 17.06
CA PRO A 594 2.96 -6.48 15.93
C PRO A 594 4.40 -6.19 16.34
N ASP A 595 5.32 -6.38 15.40
CA ASP A 595 6.65 -5.77 15.53
C ASP A 595 6.57 -4.32 15.04
N TYR A 596 7.17 -3.39 15.78
CA TYR A 596 7.15 -1.96 15.47
C TYR A 596 8.48 -1.50 14.91
N GLY A 597 8.41 -0.63 13.91
CA GLY A 597 9.57 0.11 13.41
C GLY A 597 10.01 1.21 14.39
N SER A 598 11.20 1.79 14.16
CA SER A 598 11.72 2.89 15.00
C SER A 598 10.86 4.15 15.00
N ASN A 599 9.91 4.26 14.07
CA ASN A 599 8.93 5.34 13.96
C ASN A 599 7.58 4.96 14.60
N GLY A 600 7.52 3.92 15.43
CA GLY A 600 6.29 3.47 16.09
C GLY A 600 5.25 2.82 15.17
N ILE A 601 5.56 2.61 13.90
CA ILE A 601 4.61 2.05 12.93
C ILE A 601 4.74 0.52 12.89
N ALA A 602 3.62 -0.20 12.94
CA ALA A 602 3.62 -1.65 12.81
C ALA A 602 4.22 -2.08 11.47
N ILE A 603 5.10 -3.07 11.51
CA ILE A 603 5.76 -3.63 10.33
C ILE A 603 4.88 -4.76 9.78
N GLY A 604 4.29 -4.56 8.60
CA GLY A 604 3.42 -5.57 7.99
C GLY A 604 4.11 -6.93 7.82
N GLY A 605 3.35 -7.97 8.10
CA GLY A 605 3.82 -9.36 8.16
C GLY A 605 4.76 -9.70 9.30
N GLN A 606 5.18 -8.75 10.13
CA GLN A 606 5.96 -9.01 11.33
C GLN A 606 5.08 -8.94 12.57
N GLY A 607 5.58 -9.46 13.69
CA GLY A 607 4.81 -9.71 14.89
C GLY A 607 4.57 -11.19 15.17
N SER A 608 3.90 -11.45 16.29
CA SER A 608 3.64 -12.79 16.81
C SER A 608 2.27 -12.88 17.48
N PRO A 609 1.51 -13.95 17.24
CA PRO A 609 0.35 -14.28 18.07
C PRO A 609 0.79 -14.51 19.52
N GLY A 610 -0.05 -14.12 20.47
CA GLY A 610 0.19 -14.27 21.91
C GLY A 610 0.15 -15.72 22.41
N GLU A 611 -0.12 -15.91 23.69
CA GLU A 611 -0.18 -17.25 24.27
C GLU A 611 -1.34 -18.08 23.70
N ALA A 612 -1.13 -19.41 23.64
CA ALA A 612 -2.12 -20.32 23.11
C ALA A 612 -3.34 -20.43 24.04
N ILE A 613 -4.54 -20.23 23.49
CA ILE A 613 -5.79 -20.46 24.21
C ILE A 613 -5.98 -21.97 24.42
N GLN A 614 -6.43 -22.33 25.62
CA GLN A 614 -6.81 -23.70 25.94
C GLN A 614 -8.24 -23.96 25.48
N LEU A 615 -8.40 -24.79 24.45
CA LEU A 615 -9.71 -25.21 23.94
C LEU A 615 -10.11 -26.56 24.54
N SER A 616 -11.33 -26.67 25.07
CA SER A 616 -11.87 -27.90 25.64
C SER A 616 -13.26 -28.24 25.08
N GLY A 617 -13.67 -29.48 25.30
CA GLY A 617 -14.97 -30.00 24.87
C GLY A 617 -14.91 -31.43 24.34
N PRO A 618 -16.06 -32.04 24.02
CA PRO A 618 -16.10 -33.34 23.37
C PRO A 618 -15.34 -33.37 22.05
N ARG A 619 -14.61 -34.47 21.77
CA ARG A 619 -13.95 -34.66 20.46
C ARG A 619 -14.99 -34.55 19.34
N GLY A 620 -14.67 -33.74 18.32
CA GLY A 620 -15.55 -33.49 17.20
C GLY A 620 -16.57 -32.37 17.42
N SER A 621 -16.54 -31.70 18.58
CA SER A 621 -17.23 -30.42 18.76
C SER A 621 -16.91 -29.46 17.62
N THR A 622 -17.93 -28.77 17.13
CA THR A 622 -17.85 -27.91 15.96
C THR A 622 -17.72 -26.44 16.34
N LEU A 623 -16.93 -25.71 15.55
CA LEU A 623 -16.87 -24.26 15.53
C LEU A 623 -17.25 -23.79 14.12
N SER A 624 -18.29 -22.98 14.00
CA SER A 624 -18.52 -22.19 12.79
C SER A 624 -17.72 -20.90 12.88
N PHE A 625 -17.02 -20.55 11.81
CA PHE A 625 -16.18 -19.35 11.76
C PHE A 625 -16.05 -18.83 10.33
N GLY A 626 -15.48 -17.64 10.17
CA GLY A 626 -15.03 -17.08 8.90
C GLY A 626 -13.55 -16.74 8.95
N TRP A 627 -12.81 -17.02 7.89
CA TRP A 627 -11.50 -16.39 7.71
C TRP A 627 -11.71 -14.90 7.46
N ILE A 628 -10.95 -14.04 8.14
CA ILE A 628 -11.15 -12.60 7.96
C ILE A 628 -10.63 -12.17 6.59
N ASN A 629 -11.47 -11.41 5.88
CA ASN A 629 -11.11 -10.66 4.68
C ASN A 629 -10.75 -9.23 5.10
N PRO A 630 -9.46 -8.86 5.17
CA PRO A 630 -9.05 -7.55 5.66
C PRO A 630 -9.50 -6.46 4.69
N VAL A 631 -10.19 -5.44 5.20
CA VAL A 631 -10.66 -4.30 4.39
C VAL A 631 -9.62 -3.21 4.45
N ALA A 632 -8.71 -3.18 3.46
CA ALA A 632 -7.78 -2.07 3.27
C ALA A 632 -8.11 -1.21 2.04
N GLN A 633 -9.07 -1.67 1.23
CA GLN A 633 -9.47 -1.06 -0.01
C GLN A 633 -10.95 -1.30 -0.26
N LEU A 634 -11.65 -0.29 -0.77
CA LEU A 634 -13.02 -0.39 -1.26
C LEU A 634 -13.13 0.25 -2.65
N GLY A 635 -13.98 -0.29 -3.50
CA GLY A 635 -14.06 0.15 -4.90
C GLY A 635 -15.23 -0.41 -5.69
N SER A 636 -15.13 -0.32 -7.02
CA SER A 636 -16.17 -0.80 -7.95
C SER A 636 -16.47 -2.29 -7.82
N ASN A 637 -15.52 -3.09 -7.32
CA ASN A 637 -15.74 -4.52 -7.07
C ASN A 637 -16.80 -4.80 -6.00
N GLN A 638 -17.09 -3.82 -5.12
CA GLN A 638 -18.18 -3.87 -4.15
C GLN A 638 -19.38 -3.00 -4.57
N GLN A 639 -19.46 -2.61 -5.84
CA GLN A 639 -20.57 -1.77 -6.31
C GLN A 639 -21.81 -2.61 -6.65
N LYS A 640 -22.99 -2.04 -6.37
CA LYS A 640 -24.26 -2.60 -6.84
C LYS A 640 -24.25 -2.85 -8.34
N GLY A 641 -24.66 -4.07 -8.73
CA GLY A 641 -24.65 -4.55 -10.12
C GLY A 641 -23.33 -5.23 -10.53
N ILE A 642 -22.32 -5.22 -9.65
CA ILE A 642 -21.05 -5.95 -9.81
C ILE A 642 -20.93 -6.99 -8.69
N SER A 643 -21.17 -6.59 -7.44
CA SER A 643 -21.14 -7.47 -6.26
C SER A 643 -22.52 -8.02 -5.87
N SER A 644 -22.52 -9.06 -5.03
CA SER A 644 -23.74 -9.55 -4.35
C SER A 644 -24.19 -8.58 -3.26
N ASP A 645 -25.48 -8.65 -2.88
CA ASP A 645 -26.08 -7.74 -1.89
C ASP A 645 -25.36 -7.75 -0.52
N GLU A 646 -24.74 -8.87 -0.15
CA GLU A 646 -24.05 -9.05 1.15
C GLU A 646 -22.77 -8.22 1.27
N ILE A 647 -22.08 -7.99 0.16
CA ILE A 647 -20.77 -7.31 0.09
C ILE A 647 -20.84 -6.05 -0.78
N THR A 648 -22.03 -5.48 -0.92
CA THR A 648 -22.25 -4.26 -1.71
C THR A 648 -22.13 -3.01 -0.84
N LEU A 649 -21.41 -2.00 -1.37
CA LEU A 649 -21.36 -0.65 -0.84
C LEU A 649 -22.76 -0.04 -0.79
N GLN A 650 -23.05 0.62 0.32
CA GLN A 650 -24.31 1.29 0.53
C GLN A 650 -24.33 2.63 -0.22
N THR A 651 -25.42 2.88 -0.92
CA THR A 651 -25.68 4.16 -1.59
C THR A 651 -26.56 5.04 -0.73
N GLU A 652 -26.24 6.32 -0.68
CA GLU A 652 -27.04 7.33 -0.01
C GLU A 652 -28.35 7.61 -0.76
N SER A 653 -29.24 8.36 -0.11
CA SER A 653 -30.54 8.74 -0.70
C SER A 653 -30.45 9.58 -1.98
N ASP A 654 -29.35 10.32 -2.17
CA ASP A 654 -29.05 11.07 -3.39
C ASP A 654 -28.34 10.24 -4.47
N GLY A 655 -28.07 8.97 -4.17
CA GLY A 655 -27.38 8.03 -5.04
C GLY A 655 -25.86 8.11 -5.00
N SER A 656 -25.24 8.91 -4.12
CA SER A 656 -23.80 8.90 -3.89
C SER A 656 -23.37 7.67 -3.08
N ILE A 657 -22.06 7.40 -3.05
CA ILE A 657 -21.42 6.47 -2.10
C ILE A 657 -20.50 7.29 -1.20
N ASN A 658 -20.71 7.24 0.10
CA ASN A 658 -19.82 7.87 1.08
C ASN A 658 -18.90 6.83 1.70
N LEU A 659 -17.61 6.87 1.36
CA LEU A 659 -16.60 6.08 2.06
C LEU A 659 -16.24 6.79 3.37
N SER A 660 -16.37 6.10 4.49
CA SER A 660 -15.98 6.61 5.82
C SER A 660 -14.59 6.11 6.17
N LEU A 661 -13.67 7.03 6.43
CA LEU A 661 -12.30 6.74 6.81
C LEU A 661 -12.15 7.05 8.30
N SER A 662 -11.95 6.01 9.12
CA SER A 662 -11.92 6.14 10.58
C SER A 662 -11.15 5.00 11.21
N ASN A 663 -10.48 5.25 12.35
CA ASN A 663 -9.81 4.22 13.13
C ASN A 663 -10.81 3.40 13.98
N LEU A 664 -11.96 3.97 14.31
CA LEU A 664 -13.05 3.30 15.00
C LEU A 664 -14.22 3.04 14.05
N ALA A 665 -14.94 1.94 14.28
CA ALA A 665 -16.09 1.55 13.47
C ALA A 665 -17.18 2.65 13.50
N PRO A 666 -17.65 3.12 12.33
CA PRO A 666 -18.74 4.11 12.26
C PRO A 666 -20.06 3.51 12.78
N GLN A 667 -21.01 4.37 13.15
CA GLN A 667 -22.31 3.94 13.69
C GLN A 667 -23.21 3.26 12.64
N SER A 668 -23.06 3.63 11.36
CA SER A 668 -23.86 3.14 10.25
C SER A 668 -22.97 2.85 9.03
N ASN A 669 -23.52 2.18 8.03
CA ASN A 669 -22.86 1.88 6.75
C ASN A 669 -21.47 1.24 6.90
N LEU A 670 -21.35 0.21 7.74
CA LEU A 670 -20.09 -0.52 7.97
C LEU A 670 -19.48 -1.09 6.67
N GLN A 671 -20.30 -1.37 5.66
CA GLN A 671 -19.78 -1.75 4.33
C GLN A 671 -18.93 -0.63 3.69
N ASN A 672 -19.27 0.64 3.95
CA ASN A 672 -18.52 1.77 3.41
C ASN A 672 -17.34 2.19 4.31
N TRP A 673 -17.11 1.50 5.42
CA TRP A 673 -16.01 1.81 6.32
C TRP A 673 -14.68 1.32 5.74
N LEU A 674 -13.78 2.27 5.50
CA LEU A 674 -12.40 2.04 5.12
C LEU A 674 -11.50 2.35 6.35
N PRO A 675 -11.07 1.33 7.11
CA PRO A 675 -10.28 1.52 8.33
C PRO A 675 -9.00 2.33 8.11
N THR A 676 -8.71 3.27 9.00
CA THR A 676 -7.43 4.00 9.08
C THR A 676 -6.56 3.43 10.22
N PRO A 677 -5.26 3.78 10.30
CA PRO A 677 -4.36 3.33 11.36
C PRO A 677 -4.94 3.34 12.78
N LEU A 678 -4.83 2.22 13.50
CA LEU A 678 -5.11 2.17 14.93
C LEU A 678 -3.83 2.58 15.69
N VAL A 679 -3.96 3.55 16.60
CA VAL A 679 -2.83 4.21 17.28
C VAL A 679 -2.51 3.52 18.62
N THR A 680 -3.01 2.30 18.86
CA THR A 680 -3.16 1.72 20.22
C THR A 680 -2.28 0.52 20.56
N GLY A 681 -1.07 0.43 20.00
CA GLY A 681 -0.18 -0.71 20.24
C GLY A 681 0.81 -0.50 21.40
N SER A 682 0.91 -1.49 22.30
CA SER A 682 2.02 -1.58 23.27
C SER A 682 3.33 -1.79 22.51
N GLY A 683 4.14 -0.74 22.37
CA GLY A 683 5.38 -0.73 21.58
C GLY A 683 5.47 0.35 20.49
N SER A 684 4.41 1.13 20.25
CA SER A 684 4.48 2.26 19.33
C SER A 684 5.16 3.48 19.99
N SER A 685 6.42 3.72 19.63
CA SER A 685 7.26 4.79 20.22
C SER A 685 6.95 6.20 19.70
N ASP A 686 6.29 6.33 18.55
CA ASP A 686 5.96 7.60 17.88
C ASP A 686 4.55 7.52 17.29
N LEU A 687 3.57 7.98 18.08
CA LEU A 687 2.17 7.91 17.70
C LEU A 687 1.75 8.97 16.69
N GLU A 688 2.49 10.08 16.57
CA GLU A 688 2.21 11.07 15.54
C GLU A 688 2.44 10.42 14.18
N ALA A 689 3.62 9.83 13.99
CA ALA A 689 3.94 9.05 12.79
C ALA A 689 2.98 7.86 12.62
N ALA A 690 2.68 7.11 13.68
CA ALA A 690 1.75 5.97 13.62
C ALA A 690 0.28 6.34 13.38
N SER A 691 -0.09 7.62 13.51
CA SER A 691 -1.42 8.10 13.14
C SER A 691 -1.50 8.58 11.69
N ALA A 692 -0.36 8.96 11.08
CA ALA A 692 -0.32 9.47 9.72
C ALA A 692 -0.66 8.37 8.69
N PHE A 693 -1.37 8.75 7.63
CA PHE A 693 -1.67 7.85 6.52
C PHE A 693 -1.78 8.58 5.18
N GLN A 694 -1.68 7.83 4.09
CA GLN A 694 -1.89 8.28 2.73
C GLN A 694 -3.11 7.55 2.13
N VAL A 695 -3.86 8.20 1.25
CA VAL A 695 -4.88 7.57 0.42
C VAL A 695 -4.39 7.50 -1.02
N MET A 696 -4.57 6.36 -1.66
CA MET A 696 -4.37 6.20 -3.11
C MET A 696 -5.69 5.83 -3.77
N ALA A 697 -6.07 6.59 -4.79
CA ALA A 697 -7.13 6.22 -5.73
C ALA A 697 -6.51 5.42 -6.89
N ARG A 698 -7.25 4.47 -7.42
CA ARG A 698 -6.84 3.66 -8.58
C ARG A 698 -7.91 3.72 -9.64
N PHE A 699 -7.51 4.00 -10.87
CA PHE A 699 -8.40 3.95 -12.03
C PHE A 699 -7.76 3.04 -13.08
N TYR A 700 -8.32 1.86 -13.28
CA TYR A 700 -7.85 0.88 -14.27
C TYR A 700 -8.69 0.97 -15.54
N TRP A 701 -8.00 0.97 -16.68
CA TRP A 701 -8.51 1.37 -17.99
C TRP A 701 -9.29 2.69 -17.90
N PRO A 702 -8.58 3.80 -17.63
CA PRO A 702 -9.24 5.09 -17.47
C PRO A 702 -10.03 5.52 -18.70
N THR A 703 -11.14 6.22 -18.49
CA THR A 703 -11.88 6.82 -19.60
C THR A 703 -11.06 7.94 -20.22
N SER A 704 -11.02 8.02 -21.55
CA SER A 704 -10.27 9.04 -22.30
C SER A 704 -11.16 10.13 -22.89
N ASP A 705 -12.48 10.04 -22.71
CA ASP A 705 -13.41 11.03 -23.27
C ASP A 705 -13.37 12.33 -22.46
N ILE A 706 -13.15 13.43 -23.17
CA ILE A 706 -13.17 14.81 -22.66
C ILE A 706 -14.13 15.69 -23.46
N SER A 707 -14.93 15.10 -24.34
CA SER A 707 -15.97 15.81 -25.10
C SER A 707 -17.15 16.17 -24.19
N ASP A 708 -17.94 17.18 -24.60
CA ASP A 708 -19.16 17.62 -23.91
C ASP A 708 -19.00 17.92 -22.40
N GLY A 709 -17.81 18.32 -21.97
CA GLY A 709 -17.49 18.64 -20.57
C GLY A 709 -17.18 17.43 -19.69
N ALA A 710 -17.06 16.23 -20.28
CA ALA A 710 -16.53 15.05 -19.59
C ALA A 710 -15.08 15.31 -19.13
N LYS A 711 -14.71 14.65 -18.03
CA LYS A 711 -13.38 14.78 -17.44
C LYS A 711 -12.71 13.41 -17.36
N SER A 712 -11.41 13.40 -17.67
CA SER A 712 -10.57 12.21 -17.70
C SER A 712 -9.40 12.35 -16.74
N ILE A 713 -9.06 11.27 -16.03
CA ILE A 713 -7.83 11.22 -15.22
C ILE A 713 -6.57 11.08 -16.09
N LEU A 714 -6.71 10.85 -17.41
CA LEU A 714 -5.58 10.84 -18.36
C LEU A 714 -5.17 12.23 -18.82
N ALA A 715 -6.04 13.23 -18.69
CA ALA A 715 -5.75 14.59 -19.10
C ALA A 715 -4.59 15.19 -18.31
N ASN A 716 -3.99 16.25 -18.84
CA ASN A 716 -2.92 16.97 -18.15
C ASN A 716 -3.41 17.44 -16.77
N PRO A 717 -2.72 17.09 -15.66
CA PRO A 717 -3.14 17.46 -14.31
C PRO A 717 -3.31 18.96 -14.04
N LYS A 718 -2.82 19.82 -14.94
CA LYS A 718 -2.95 21.28 -14.86
C LYS A 718 -4.05 21.85 -15.77
N SER A 719 -4.76 21.03 -16.55
CA SER A 719 -5.84 21.49 -17.44
C SER A 719 -7.21 21.42 -16.77
N SER A 720 -8.22 22.07 -17.38
CA SER A 720 -9.62 22.00 -16.93
C SER A 720 -10.28 20.64 -17.14
N ASP A 721 -9.70 19.81 -18.02
CA ASP A 721 -10.27 18.55 -18.47
C ASP A 721 -9.89 17.37 -17.56
N VAL A 722 -8.98 17.62 -16.60
CA VAL A 722 -8.59 16.61 -15.62
C VAL A 722 -9.77 16.28 -14.71
N TYR A 723 -10.01 14.98 -14.54
CA TYR A 723 -10.83 14.49 -13.45
C TYR A 723 -10.00 14.54 -12.17
N ALA A 724 -10.29 15.50 -11.30
CA ALA A 724 -9.81 15.48 -9.93
C ALA A 724 -10.63 14.45 -9.14
N PRO A 725 -10.01 13.46 -8.48
CA PRO A 725 -10.73 12.59 -7.56
C PRO A 725 -11.46 13.42 -6.48
N PRO A 726 -12.58 12.93 -5.91
CA PRO A 726 -13.28 13.62 -4.83
C PRO A 726 -12.34 13.92 -3.65
N ALA A 727 -12.60 15.04 -2.99
CA ALA A 727 -11.77 15.48 -1.89
C ALA A 727 -11.86 14.52 -0.70
N VAL A 728 -10.77 14.42 0.06
CA VAL A 728 -10.80 13.77 1.39
C VAL A 728 -11.26 14.83 2.38
N GLU A 729 -12.50 14.72 2.84
CA GLU A 729 -13.15 15.73 3.69
C GLU A 729 -13.00 15.36 5.16
N ARG A 730 -12.23 16.14 5.92
CA ARG A 730 -12.13 15.97 7.38
C ARG A 730 -13.49 16.19 8.04
N GLN A 731 -13.84 15.28 8.93
CA GLN A 731 -15.03 15.37 9.77
C GLN A 731 -14.58 15.62 11.23
N GLY A 732 -15.06 14.83 12.19
CA GLY A 732 -14.79 15.04 13.61
C GLY A 732 -13.47 14.48 14.11
N LEU A 733 -12.96 15.05 15.20
CA LEU A 733 -11.93 14.41 16.04
C LEU A 733 -12.53 13.18 16.73
N ASN A 734 -11.93 12.00 16.54
CA ASN A 734 -12.25 10.81 17.32
C ASN A 734 -11.97 11.09 18.79
N ARG A 735 -12.95 10.87 19.65
CA ARG A 735 -12.88 11.15 21.08
C ARG A 735 -13.74 10.17 21.87
N ILE A 736 -13.89 10.34 23.18
CA ILE A 736 -14.87 9.57 23.95
C ILE A 736 -16.28 9.90 23.41
N HIS A 737 -17.04 8.88 23.02
CA HIS A 737 -18.40 9.00 22.50
C HIS A 737 -19.38 9.25 23.66
N THR A 738 -19.28 10.39 24.31
CA THR A 738 -20.14 10.77 25.46
C THR A 738 -21.64 10.62 25.16
N TRP A 739 -22.04 10.86 23.90
CA TRP A 739 -23.41 10.67 23.43
C TRP A 739 -23.89 9.20 23.43
N ASP A 740 -22.98 8.24 23.22
CA ASP A 740 -23.28 6.80 23.27
C ASP A 740 -23.27 6.27 24.73
N LEU A 741 -22.86 7.10 25.69
CA LEU A 741 -22.63 6.73 27.10
C LEU A 741 -23.65 7.33 28.07
N LEU A 742 -24.67 8.03 27.57
CA LEU A 742 -25.77 8.52 28.40
C LEU A 742 -26.54 7.37 29.04
N SER A 743 -26.90 7.52 30.31
CA SER A 743 -27.86 6.61 30.92
C SER A 743 -29.23 6.76 30.25
N SER A 744 -30.08 5.73 30.36
CA SER A 744 -31.42 5.80 29.75
C SER A 744 -32.27 6.97 30.25
N ALA A 745 -32.02 7.44 31.48
CA ALA A 745 -32.69 8.61 32.05
C ALA A 745 -32.15 9.91 31.43
N ALA A 746 -30.83 10.06 31.36
CA ALA A 746 -30.18 11.21 30.72
C ALA A 746 -30.54 11.31 29.23
N GLU A 747 -30.52 10.19 28.50
CA GLU A 747 -30.93 10.15 27.09
C GLU A 747 -32.39 10.58 26.89
N ALA A 748 -33.29 10.18 27.80
CA ALA A 748 -34.69 10.61 27.76
C ALA A 748 -34.85 12.12 28.03
N GLN A 749 -34.06 12.67 28.95
CA GLN A 749 -34.01 14.12 29.21
C GLN A 749 -33.47 14.89 28.01
N VAL A 750 -32.35 14.45 27.44
CA VAL A 750 -31.75 15.03 26.23
C VAL A 750 -32.75 15.02 25.07
N LYS A 751 -33.41 13.88 24.80
CA LYS A 751 -34.42 13.76 23.74
C LYS A 751 -35.69 14.57 24.00
N SER A 752 -35.96 14.94 25.25
CA SER A 752 -37.07 15.85 25.57
C SER A 752 -36.77 17.29 25.18
N SER A 753 -35.49 17.69 25.26
CA SER A 753 -35.00 19.01 24.84
C SER A 753 -34.74 19.08 23.34
N ASP A 754 -34.14 18.03 22.76
CA ASP A 754 -33.92 17.87 21.32
C ASP A 754 -34.35 16.47 20.86
N PRO A 755 -35.56 16.32 20.29
CA PRO A 755 -36.05 15.05 19.77
C PRO A 755 -35.20 14.43 18.65
N SER A 756 -34.29 15.19 18.04
CA SER A 756 -33.40 14.72 16.97
C SER A 756 -32.02 14.27 17.47
N PHE A 757 -31.72 14.40 18.77
CA PHE A 757 -30.44 13.98 19.33
C PHE A 757 -30.11 12.52 19.00
N GLY A 758 -28.88 12.30 18.53
CA GLY A 758 -28.38 11.00 18.09
C GLY A 758 -28.80 10.59 16.66
N SER A 759 -29.54 11.44 15.93
CA SER A 759 -29.86 11.18 14.52
C SER A 759 -28.67 11.38 13.57
N THR A 760 -27.63 12.09 14.02
CA THR A 760 -26.36 12.29 13.33
C THR A 760 -25.22 12.13 14.32
N SER A 761 -24.10 11.57 13.89
CA SER A 761 -22.93 11.42 14.75
C SER A 761 -22.20 12.77 14.85
N PRO A 762 -21.76 13.20 16.06
CA PRO A 762 -20.85 14.34 16.19
C PRO A 762 -19.54 14.18 15.41
N LEU A 763 -19.16 12.94 15.07
CA LEU A 763 -18.00 12.65 14.22
C LEU A 763 -18.23 12.88 12.74
N ASP A 764 -19.48 13.12 12.31
CA ASP A 764 -19.81 13.49 10.92
C ASP A 764 -19.82 15.01 10.71
N THR A 765 -19.37 15.77 11.72
CA THR A 765 -19.26 17.24 11.67
C THR A 765 -17.80 17.66 11.69
N PRO A 766 -17.35 18.52 10.75
CA PRO A 766 -15.97 19.00 10.71
C PRO A 766 -15.53 19.66 12.02
N SER A 767 -14.40 19.19 12.54
CA SER A 767 -13.72 19.77 13.70
C SER A 767 -12.51 20.62 13.26
N PRO A 768 -12.11 21.64 14.03
CA PRO A 768 -10.82 22.32 13.86
C PRO A 768 -9.65 21.32 13.81
N TYR A 769 -8.63 21.63 13.01
CA TYR A 769 -7.44 20.78 12.92
C TYR A 769 -6.45 21.09 14.04
N SER A 770 -5.85 20.05 14.59
CA SER A 770 -4.63 20.12 15.38
C SER A 770 -3.86 18.81 15.18
N SER A 771 -2.56 18.89 14.91
CA SER A 771 -1.65 17.73 14.88
C SER A 771 -1.42 17.13 16.27
N GLU A 772 -1.71 17.91 17.32
CA GLU A 772 -1.28 17.66 18.69
C GLU A 772 -2.34 16.96 19.55
N VAL A 773 -3.55 16.75 19.02
CA VAL A 773 -4.70 16.23 19.79
C VAL A 773 -4.96 14.76 19.48
N VAL A 774 -5.29 14.00 20.53
CA VAL A 774 -5.31 12.53 20.50
C VAL A 774 -6.68 11.92 20.86
N GLY A 775 -7.68 12.75 21.12
CA GLY A 775 -9.05 12.31 21.38
C GLY A 775 -9.37 11.90 22.80
N ALA A 776 -8.40 11.93 23.73
CA ALA A 776 -8.64 11.68 25.16
C ALA A 776 -9.40 12.87 25.80
N LEU A 777 -10.64 13.12 25.38
CA LEU A 777 -11.47 14.27 25.75
C LEU A 777 -12.86 13.80 26.17
N ILE A 778 -13.44 14.46 27.17
CA ILE A 778 -14.85 14.34 27.53
C ILE A 778 -15.58 15.54 26.97
N ASP A 779 -16.37 15.32 25.92
CA ASP A 779 -17.11 16.37 25.23
C ASP A 779 -18.57 16.38 25.66
N LEU A 780 -18.96 17.38 26.44
CA LEU A 780 -20.35 17.62 26.82
C LEU A 780 -20.97 18.79 26.05
N THR A 781 -20.24 19.39 25.09
CA THR A 781 -20.78 20.42 24.17
C THR A 781 -21.70 19.81 23.12
N ILE A 782 -21.64 18.48 22.95
CA ILE A 782 -22.55 17.72 22.08
C ILE A 782 -23.98 17.65 22.62
N LEU A 783 -24.20 17.96 23.91
CA LEU A 783 -25.53 17.96 24.51
C LEU A 783 -26.29 19.21 24.03
N PRO A 784 -27.64 19.19 23.97
CA PRO A 784 -28.41 20.35 23.55
C PRO A 784 -28.13 21.58 24.44
N ASP A 785 -27.97 22.77 23.82
CA ASP A 785 -27.72 24.06 24.49
C ASP A 785 -28.69 24.36 25.66
N ALA A 786 -29.92 23.80 25.61
CA ALA A 786 -30.92 23.97 26.66
C ALA A 786 -30.50 23.35 28.02
N LEU A 787 -29.51 22.46 28.01
CA LEU A 787 -28.96 21.78 29.18
C LEU A 787 -27.63 22.39 29.64
N ASP A 788 -27.14 23.44 28.97
CA ASP A 788 -25.89 24.10 29.34
C ASP A 788 -25.92 24.57 30.80
N GLY A 789 -24.87 24.22 31.55
CA GLY A 789 -24.77 24.53 32.98
C GLY A 789 -25.40 23.50 33.91
N GLU A 790 -26.11 22.48 33.40
CA GLU A 790 -26.56 21.35 34.21
C GLU A 790 -25.37 20.45 34.63
N VAL A 791 -25.56 19.70 35.72
CA VAL A 791 -24.53 18.80 36.24
C VAL A 791 -24.61 17.47 35.51
N ALA A 792 -23.54 17.10 34.81
CA ALA A 792 -23.35 15.78 34.24
C ALA A 792 -22.51 14.92 35.20
N THR A 793 -23.11 13.87 35.75
CA THR A 793 -22.39 12.90 36.59
C THR A 793 -21.76 11.84 35.70
N VAL A 794 -20.43 11.90 35.53
CA VAL A 794 -19.68 10.90 34.76
C VAL A 794 -19.25 9.78 35.69
N ASN A 795 -19.87 8.61 35.53
CA ASN A 795 -19.47 7.38 36.18
C ASN A 795 -18.30 6.77 35.41
N TYR A 796 -17.27 6.33 36.13
CA TYR A 796 -16.06 5.81 35.52
C TYR A 796 -15.49 4.60 36.25
N SER A 797 -14.65 3.84 35.54
CA SER A 797 -13.63 2.98 36.12
C SER A 797 -12.23 3.48 35.73
N TYR A 798 -11.29 3.39 36.66
CA TYR A 798 -9.90 3.79 36.47
C TYR A 798 -8.98 2.67 36.95
N SER A 799 -8.19 2.10 36.04
CA SER A 799 -7.17 1.10 36.37
C SER A 799 -5.78 1.69 36.30
N ARG A 800 -4.89 1.25 37.19
CA ARG A 800 -3.48 1.69 37.21
C ARG A 800 -2.52 0.50 37.19
N ASN A 801 -1.67 0.42 36.18
CA ASN A 801 -0.56 -0.52 36.08
C ASN A 801 0.73 0.27 35.81
N ALA A 802 1.21 1.01 36.81
CA ALA A 802 2.23 2.03 36.57
C ALA A 802 3.38 1.99 37.59
N ASP A 803 4.51 2.53 37.16
CA ASP A 803 5.69 2.71 38.01
C ASP A 803 5.55 3.88 38.99
N TYR A 804 4.77 4.92 38.64
CA TYR A 804 4.50 6.06 39.52
C TYR A 804 3.07 6.05 40.10
N ASP A 805 2.93 6.68 41.26
CA ASP A 805 1.62 6.97 41.84
C ASP A 805 0.99 8.16 41.09
N ASN A 806 0.16 7.84 40.10
CA ASN A 806 -0.46 8.82 39.22
C ASN A 806 -1.73 9.42 39.81
N GLN A 807 -1.84 10.74 39.72
CA GLN A 807 -3.02 11.51 40.09
C GLN A 807 -3.64 12.09 38.83
N LEU A 808 -4.81 11.58 38.44
CA LEU A 808 -5.57 12.05 37.29
C LEU A 808 -6.58 13.13 37.71
N PHE A 809 -6.63 14.21 36.92
CA PHE A 809 -7.62 15.28 37.01
C PHE A 809 -8.15 15.63 35.62
N PHE A 810 -9.19 16.46 35.57
CA PHE A 810 -9.72 17.08 34.36
C PHE A 810 -9.74 18.60 34.49
N TYR A 811 -9.66 19.32 33.38
CA TYR A 811 -9.82 20.77 33.30
C TYR A 811 -10.64 21.14 32.06
N ALA A 812 -11.37 22.24 32.13
CA ALA A 812 -12.16 22.73 31.00
C ALA A 812 -11.26 23.39 29.94
N ILE A 813 -11.65 23.24 28.67
CA ILE A 813 -10.99 23.83 27.50
C ILE A 813 -12.02 24.56 26.62
N ASP A 814 -11.56 25.58 25.89
CA ASP A 814 -12.41 26.44 25.06
C ASP A 814 -12.85 25.71 23.78
N ASP A 815 -11.98 24.89 23.20
CA ASP A 815 -12.25 24.07 22.02
C ASP A 815 -11.38 22.81 21.96
N ILE A 816 -11.65 21.92 21.00
CA ILE A 816 -10.96 20.62 20.85
C ILE A 816 -9.46 20.71 20.55
N THR A 817 -8.93 21.88 20.18
CA THR A 817 -7.49 22.11 20.01
C THR A 817 -6.78 22.38 21.34
N GLY A 818 -7.54 22.42 22.44
CA GLY A 818 -7.01 22.50 23.80
C GLY A 818 -6.79 23.90 24.32
N THR A 819 -7.29 24.93 23.64
CA THR A 819 -7.14 26.33 24.06
C THR A 819 -7.77 26.56 25.44
N ILE A 820 -7.12 27.40 26.26
CA ILE A 820 -7.66 27.83 27.56
C ILE A 820 -7.45 29.33 27.71
N ASN A 821 -8.53 30.11 27.82
CA ASN A 821 -8.47 31.57 27.92
C ASN A 821 -7.60 32.20 26.81
N GLY A 822 -7.63 31.61 25.60
CA GLY A 822 -6.83 32.02 24.45
C GLY A 822 -5.35 31.60 24.47
N LEU A 823 -4.91 30.80 25.44
CA LEU A 823 -3.60 30.13 25.41
C LEU A 823 -3.71 28.80 24.66
N SER A 824 -2.90 28.61 23.63
CA SER A 824 -2.75 27.30 22.98
C SER A 824 -1.85 26.36 23.80
N PRO A 825 -2.00 25.04 23.68
CA PRO A 825 -1.19 24.06 24.41
C PRO A 825 0.35 24.29 24.40
N GLY A 826 0.91 24.73 23.27
CA GLY A 826 2.34 25.05 23.16
C GLY A 826 2.76 26.40 23.76
N ASP A 827 1.82 27.22 24.24
CA ASP A 827 2.14 28.55 24.78
C ASP A 827 2.80 28.47 26.15
N ARG A 828 3.74 29.38 26.39
CA ARG A 828 4.40 29.49 27.69
C ARG A 828 3.38 29.83 28.78
N GLY A 829 3.19 28.89 29.70
CA GLY A 829 2.28 29.05 30.83
C GLY A 829 1.01 28.21 30.72
N TYR A 830 0.77 27.55 29.59
CA TYR A 830 -0.38 26.67 29.37
C TYR A 830 -0.55 25.64 30.49
N LEU A 831 0.47 24.81 30.76
CA LEU A 831 0.40 23.80 31.84
C LEU A 831 0.09 24.40 33.21
N LYS A 832 0.59 25.61 33.50
CA LYS A 832 0.31 26.29 34.77
C LYS A 832 -1.15 26.70 34.85
N GLU A 833 -1.70 27.20 33.74
CA GLU A 833 -3.11 27.58 33.64
C GLU A 833 -4.01 26.35 33.77
N ALA A 834 -3.77 25.30 32.98
CA ALA A 834 -4.48 24.02 33.03
C ALA A 834 -4.47 23.43 34.45
N TRP A 835 -3.29 23.37 35.08
CA TRP A 835 -3.16 22.89 36.46
C TRP A 835 -3.93 23.74 37.46
N SER A 836 -3.98 25.05 37.28
CA SER A 836 -4.71 25.97 38.16
C SER A 836 -6.24 25.85 38.05
N GLN A 837 -6.73 25.36 36.91
CA GLN A 837 -8.16 25.18 36.61
C GLN A 837 -8.65 23.74 36.77
N ARG A 838 -7.80 22.82 37.24
CA ARG A 838 -8.18 21.43 37.45
C ARG A 838 -9.41 21.32 38.38
N LEU A 839 -10.38 20.52 37.96
CA LEU A 839 -11.57 20.20 38.72
C LEU A 839 -11.19 19.32 39.90
N GLU A 840 -11.96 19.44 41.00
CA GLU A 840 -11.78 18.59 42.17
C GLU A 840 -10.32 18.56 42.67
N ALA A 841 -9.70 19.75 42.77
CA ALA A 841 -8.26 19.94 42.98
C ALA A 841 -7.65 19.23 44.20
N ASP A 842 -8.47 18.84 45.18
CA ASP A 842 -8.10 18.14 46.41
C ASP A 842 -8.49 16.63 46.41
N THR A 843 -9.21 16.16 45.39
CA THR A 843 -9.72 14.78 45.25
C THR A 843 -9.32 14.16 43.90
N PRO A 844 -8.02 13.87 43.68
CA PRO A 844 -7.57 13.22 42.46
C PRO A 844 -8.21 11.85 42.24
N ILE A 845 -8.35 11.48 40.98
CA ILE A 845 -8.66 10.11 40.57
C ILE A 845 -7.38 9.28 40.70
N VAL A 846 -7.43 8.27 41.57
CA VAL A 846 -6.29 7.41 41.93
C VAL A 846 -6.76 5.97 42.10
N ALA A 847 -5.88 5.03 41.79
CA ALA A 847 -6.02 3.60 42.08
C ALA A 847 -4.69 3.04 42.60
N ASP A 848 -4.77 1.97 43.39
CA ASP A 848 -3.58 1.21 43.80
C ASP A 848 -2.94 0.54 42.57
N ARG A 849 -1.66 0.15 42.67
CA ARG A 849 -0.98 -0.60 41.60
C ARG A 849 -1.72 -1.92 41.34
N ASP A 850 -1.91 -2.24 40.07
CA ASP A 850 -2.60 -3.43 39.57
C ASP A 850 -4.06 -3.52 40.06
N ALA A 851 -4.68 -2.37 40.33
CA ALA A 851 -6.05 -2.28 40.80
C ALA A 851 -6.90 -1.39 39.89
N THR A 852 -8.20 -1.68 39.88
CA THR A 852 -9.24 -0.87 39.25
C THR A 852 -10.13 -0.26 40.33
N ARG A 853 -10.42 1.02 40.20
CA ARG A 853 -11.33 1.74 41.09
C ARG A 853 -12.48 2.34 40.27
N GLU A 854 -13.69 2.18 40.78
CA GLU A 854 -14.88 2.87 40.26
C GLU A 854 -15.12 4.18 41.01
N GLY A 855 -15.69 5.16 40.33
CA GLY A 855 -16.02 6.45 40.91
C GLY A 855 -16.93 7.27 40.03
N THR A 856 -17.18 8.50 40.50
CA THR A 856 -17.96 9.50 39.78
C THR A 856 -17.20 10.83 39.80
N ILE A 857 -17.36 11.62 38.75
CA ILE A 857 -16.92 13.02 38.70
C ILE A 857 -18.08 13.88 38.20
N GLU A 858 -18.34 14.99 38.87
CA GLU A 858 -19.37 15.95 38.45
C GLU A 858 -18.77 16.96 37.47
N LEU A 859 -19.27 16.97 36.24
CA LEU A 859 -18.90 17.92 35.19
C LEU A 859 -20.10 18.81 34.85
N THR A 860 -19.84 19.89 34.13
CA THR A 860 -20.87 20.82 33.63
C THR A 860 -21.18 20.53 32.16
N ALA A 861 -22.45 20.34 31.81
CA ALA A 861 -22.93 20.23 30.43
C ALA A 861 -22.68 21.53 29.64
N GLY A 862 -22.43 21.42 28.33
CA GLY A 862 -22.03 22.56 27.50
C GLY A 862 -20.54 22.91 27.58
N GLN A 863 -19.72 22.06 28.20
CA GLN A 863 -18.26 22.23 28.28
C GLN A 863 -17.49 21.03 27.73
N LEU A 864 -16.22 21.27 27.40
CA LEU A 864 -15.27 20.27 26.93
C LEU A 864 -14.16 20.13 27.97
N TYR A 865 -13.72 18.90 28.23
CA TYR A 865 -12.71 18.61 29.26
C TYR A 865 -11.56 17.78 28.72
N ALA A 866 -10.34 18.18 29.10
CA ALA A 866 -9.12 17.43 28.86
C ALA A 866 -8.54 16.88 30.18
N PRO A 867 -7.88 15.71 30.15
CA PRO A 867 -7.19 15.15 31.30
C PRO A 867 -5.83 15.82 31.52
N ILE A 868 -5.44 15.89 32.78
CA ILE A 868 -4.07 16.20 33.21
C ILE A 868 -3.66 15.22 34.31
N VAL A 869 -2.47 14.64 34.15
CA VAL A 869 -1.88 13.71 35.13
C VAL A 869 -0.72 14.39 35.82
N MET A 870 -0.66 14.26 37.15
CA MET A 870 0.53 14.52 37.96
C MET A 870 1.08 13.18 38.45
N THR A 871 2.31 12.86 38.10
CA THR A 871 2.95 11.62 38.55
C THR A 871 3.61 11.80 39.92
N GLY A 872 3.93 10.68 40.57
CA GLY A 872 4.64 10.67 41.85
C GLY A 872 6.03 11.33 41.82
N ASN A 873 6.61 11.57 40.64
CA ASN A 873 7.88 12.29 40.47
C ASN A 873 7.72 13.79 40.14
N ALA A 874 6.49 14.31 40.24
CA ALA A 874 6.10 15.70 39.96
C ALA A 874 6.23 16.12 38.48
N GLN A 875 5.99 15.21 37.56
CA GLN A 875 5.81 15.50 36.13
C GLN A 875 4.32 15.68 35.81
N MET A 876 4.04 16.57 34.86
CA MET A 876 2.69 16.83 34.36
C MET A 876 2.57 16.42 32.90
N PHE A 877 1.51 15.69 32.57
CA PHE A 877 1.19 15.27 31.21
C PHE A 877 -0.26 15.59 30.88
N THR A 878 -0.51 15.97 29.62
CA THR A 878 -1.83 16.30 29.08
C THR A 878 -2.08 15.57 27.76
N ALA A 879 -3.32 15.60 27.29
CA ALA A 879 -3.72 15.07 25.99
C ALA A 879 -3.20 15.85 24.76
N TYR A 880 -2.33 16.87 24.97
CA TYR A 880 -1.77 17.71 23.91
C TYR A 880 -0.25 17.59 23.86
N ASP A 881 0.28 17.14 22.73
CA ASP A 881 1.68 16.72 22.59
C ASP A 881 2.67 17.86 22.86
N ASN A 882 2.51 19.02 22.21
CA ASN A 882 3.34 20.22 22.43
C ASN A 882 3.26 20.86 23.83
N ALA A 883 2.28 20.50 24.66
CA ALA A 883 2.25 20.91 26.07
C ALA A 883 3.14 20.00 26.93
N ASN A 884 3.45 18.80 26.46
CA ASN A 884 4.23 17.80 27.18
C ASN A 884 5.74 18.00 26.95
N ALA A 885 6.55 17.57 27.92
CA ALA A 885 8.00 17.65 27.78
C ALA A 885 8.49 16.70 26.67
N ARG A 886 9.39 17.20 25.79
CA ARG A 886 9.96 16.49 24.64
C ARG A 886 8.94 16.12 23.54
N ASP A 887 7.78 16.79 23.51
CA ASP A 887 6.75 16.60 22.49
C ASP A 887 6.30 15.11 22.37
N TYR A 888 6.33 14.37 23.50
CA TYR A 888 5.92 12.97 23.52
C TYR A 888 4.41 12.84 23.72
N ARG A 889 3.79 11.96 22.93
CA ARG A 889 2.37 11.63 23.04
C ARG A 889 2.10 10.68 24.21
N HIS A 890 1.72 11.26 25.35
CA HIS A 890 1.42 10.53 26.59
C HIS A 890 0.03 9.89 26.61
N PHE A 891 -0.97 10.48 25.94
CA PHE A 891 -2.34 9.98 25.97
C PHE A 891 -2.74 9.31 24.66
N ASN A 892 -3.72 8.41 24.73
CA ASN A 892 -4.26 7.75 23.57
C ASN A 892 -5.72 7.35 23.76
N LEU A 893 -6.54 7.47 22.72
CA LEU A 893 -7.91 6.96 22.71
C LEU A 893 -7.87 5.44 22.47
N ILE A 894 -8.29 4.65 23.46
CA ILE A 894 -8.26 3.18 23.38
C ILE A 894 -9.56 2.65 22.75
N SER A 895 -10.69 3.26 23.09
CA SER A 895 -12.00 2.86 22.60
C SER A 895 -12.97 4.05 22.57
N LYS A 896 -14.22 3.80 22.18
CA LYS A 896 -15.30 4.79 22.25
C LYS A 896 -15.58 5.30 23.67
N SER A 897 -15.15 4.56 24.71
CA SER A 897 -15.40 4.91 26.11
C SER A 897 -14.16 5.02 26.97
N SER A 898 -12.96 4.77 26.43
CA SER A 898 -11.73 4.75 27.23
C SER A 898 -10.55 5.42 26.56
N PHE A 899 -9.71 6.04 27.39
CA PHE A 899 -8.39 6.50 27.02
C PHE A 899 -7.35 5.97 28.00
N GLY A 900 -6.12 5.82 27.52
CA GLY A 900 -4.95 5.45 28.31
C GLY A 900 -3.94 6.57 28.38
N PHE A 901 -3.02 6.48 29.33
CA PHE A 901 -1.83 7.32 29.35
C PHE A 901 -0.57 6.58 29.82
N GLU A 902 0.56 7.19 29.49
CA GLU A 902 1.93 6.79 29.84
C GLU A 902 2.53 7.78 30.85
N ASP A 903 3.15 7.29 31.90
CA ASP A 903 3.60 8.07 33.06
C ASP A 903 5.11 8.36 33.08
N GLN A 904 5.86 7.85 32.10
CA GLN A 904 7.29 8.12 31.96
C GLN A 904 7.59 9.17 30.89
N ILE A 905 8.51 10.10 31.16
CA ILE A 905 8.98 11.06 30.16
C ILE A 905 9.53 10.33 28.93
N GLY A 906 8.97 10.64 27.76
CA GLY A 906 9.39 10.04 26.50
C GLY A 906 8.92 8.59 26.34
N GLY A 907 8.11 8.08 27.25
CA GLY A 907 7.39 6.82 27.07
C GLY A 907 7.96 5.56 27.65
N GLY A 908 9.03 5.67 28.44
CA GLY A 908 9.70 4.49 28.98
C GLY A 908 10.30 3.60 27.91
N ASP A 909 10.44 2.32 28.23
CA ASP A 909 11.00 1.30 27.31
C ASP A 909 9.89 0.53 26.54
N ASP A 910 8.64 0.59 27.00
CA ASP A 910 7.49 -0.19 26.51
C ASP A 910 6.44 0.65 25.75
N HIS A 911 6.34 1.95 26.02
CA HIS A 911 5.43 2.88 25.33
C HIS A 911 3.97 2.39 25.32
N ASP A 912 3.54 1.66 26.34
CA ASP A 912 2.32 0.88 26.27
C ASP A 912 1.03 1.66 26.61
N ARG A 913 1.19 2.82 27.27
CA ARG A 913 0.10 3.73 27.65
C ARG A 913 -1.00 3.04 28.43
N ASN A 914 -0.65 2.00 29.19
CA ASN A 914 -1.55 1.30 30.09
C ASN A 914 -1.31 1.63 31.57
N ASP A 915 -0.36 2.54 31.87
CA ASP A 915 -0.09 3.05 33.22
C ASP A 915 -1.35 3.56 33.91
N GLY A 916 -2.22 4.22 33.17
CA GLY A 916 -3.57 4.55 33.63
C GLY A 916 -4.58 4.43 32.50
N ILE A 917 -5.64 3.66 32.72
CA ILE A 917 -6.77 3.56 31.79
C ILE A 917 -8.01 4.12 32.47
N PHE A 918 -8.55 5.20 31.91
CA PHE A 918 -9.81 5.79 32.32
C PHE A 918 -10.92 5.37 31.37
N THR A 919 -11.99 4.79 31.90
CA THR A 919 -13.14 4.32 31.14
C THR A 919 -14.41 4.96 31.67
N VAL A 920 -15.14 5.68 30.83
CA VAL A 920 -16.48 6.17 31.16
C VAL A 920 -17.47 5.01 31.05
N THR A 921 -18.20 4.73 32.13
CA THR A 921 -19.17 3.64 32.19
C THR A 921 -20.60 4.12 31.92
N SER A 922 -20.96 5.32 32.40
CA SER A 922 -22.22 5.99 32.08
C SER A 922 -22.19 7.47 32.44
N ILE A 923 -23.02 8.28 31.78
CA ILE A 923 -23.20 9.71 32.07
C ILE A 923 -24.68 9.96 32.45
N ASP A 924 -24.90 10.52 33.64
CA ASP A 924 -26.21 10.95 34.13
C ASP A 924 -26.33 12.49 34.09
N LEU A 925 -27.56 13.02 34.04
CA LEU A 925 -27.89 14.46 34.01
C LEU A 925 -28.90 14.83 35.09
#